data_AF-A0A357CIH5-F1
#
_entry.id   AF-A0A357CIH5-F1
#
_cell.length_a   1.000
_cell.length_b   1.000
_cell.length_c   1.000
_cell.angle_alpha   90.00
_cell.angle_beta   90.00
_cell.angle_gamma   90.00
#
_symmetry.space_group_name_H-M   'P 1'
#
loop_
_entity.id
_entity.type
_entity.pdbx_description
1 polymer ?
#
loop_
_entity_poly.entity_id
_entity_poly.type
_entity_poly.pdbx_seq_one_letter_code
_entity_poly.pdbx_strand_id
1 'polypeptide(L)'
;TQLLSNGRYSVMLTAAGSGYSRWRDLAVTRWREDATCDEWGSYVFLRDVDSGNVWSAGFQPSGTEPDDCDVAFNEDRAEFTRRDGTLKTTMEVLVSAEDDAEVRRVSISNSGTRVREIDVTSYAELVLAPQAADVTHPAFSKLFVETEYRAELGAILATRRRRAPGEPEIWAAHLAVVDGGAVGKTEVETDRARFIGRGRTARTAIGVIDGRPLSNTVGTVLDPVFAMRRRVRLAPGAIVHIAFWTVVASSREALLDLVDKHRDTTAFERAATLAWTQAQVQLHHLGIDPGQASLFQRLAGHLIYSAPALRPSSEAILRGAGAQSALWPLSISGDLPILLLRVAEIEHLDIVRQLLRAHEYLRMKQFAFDLVILNERASSYVQELQIGIETLVRQSRSLPQVGGEGPPGRVFILRADLISPETCALLASVARVVFVGQRGRLSDQLDRVPDRKIPARALPKRVVLASEAKAPPLLPNLEFFNGLGGFAENGREYVTSLGPGQSTPAPWINVVANSGFGFQVATEGGGATWSVNSRENQITPWSNDPVTNRPGEAFYIHDYETGALWSPTASPIRGEGSYVARHGRGYSGFQHTAQGIALDLLQFVPLTDPIKISRLKLHNTSSRNRYLSVTAYAEWVLGSSRTVTAPFVTTEIDPATGAMFARNAWNAAFGSRVAFADLNGCQTDWTGDRREFIGRNGILSSPAAFDNATDLSKTVGAGLDPCGALRTNIKLPPHGTVEVVFFLGQAASAEDARSLIARYRAANLDTVLSDVDQYWDDALGAVQVKTPDRPMDIMLNGWLLYQTLACRIWARSAFYQASGAYGFRERLQDWLLYTSDAADHLRGVDLGGRR
;
A
#
# COMPACT_ATOMS: atom_id res chain seq x y z
N THR A 1 -17.96 -4.47 3.53
CA THR A 1 -17.03 -4.33 4.67
C THR A 1 -17.83 -4.53 5.92
N GLN A 2 -17.25 -5.18 6.93
CA GLN A 2 -17.88 -5.42 8.22
C GLN A 2 -16.96 -4.96 9.34
N LEU A 3 -17.51 -4.22 10.30
CA LEU A 3 -16.84 -3.81 11.54
C LEU A 3 -17.43 -4.60 12.72
N LEU A 4 -16.59 -5.36 13.40
CA LEU A 4 -16.90 -6.10 14.62
C LEU A 4 -16.17 -5.46 15.79
N SER A 5 -16.81 -5.33 16.95
CA SER A 5 -16.21 -4.65 18.11
C SER A 5 -16.91 -5.01 19.41
N ASN A 6 -16.13 -5.16 20.48
CA ASN A 6 -16.62 -5.24 21.86
C ASN A 6 -16.57 -3.89 22.59
N GLY A 7 -16.23 -2.81 21.88
CA GLY A 7 -16.06 -1.44 22.40
C GLY A 7 -14.61 -1.06 22.72
N ARG A 8 -13.69 -2.02 22.80
CA ARG A 8 -12.24 -1.78 22.97
C ARG A 8 -11.41 -2.47 21.90
N TYR A 9 -11.70 -3.73 21.60
CA TYR A 9 -11.12 -4.47 20.49
C TYR A 9 -12.04 -4.34 19.27
N SER A 10 -11.47 -4.07 18.09
CA SER A 10 -12.23 -3.96 16.85
C SER A 10 -11.52 -4.64 15.69
N VAL A 11 -12.32 -5.20 14.80
CA VAL A 11 -11.90 -5.89 13.59
C VAL A 11 -12.66 -5.34 12.41
N MET A 12 -11.94 -5.00 11.35
CA MET A 12 -12.52 -4.63 10.06
C MET A 12 -12.21 -5.73 9.06
N LEU A 13 -13.22 -6.16 8.29
CA LEU A 13 -13.08 -7.16 7.24
C LEU A 13 -13.71 -6.70 5.93
N THR A 14 -13.01 -6.92 4.82
CA THR A 14 -13.56 -6.79 3.47
C THR A 14 -14.20 -8.12 3.04
N ALA A 15 -15.00 -8.08 1.96
CA ALA A 15 -15.52 -9.29 1.36
C ALA A 15 -14.42 -10.21 0.79
N ALA A 16 -13.19 -9.71 0.62
CA ALA A 16 -12.07 -10.51 0.20
C ALA A 16 -11.34 -11.21 1.38
N GLY A 17 -11.68 -10.88 2.63
CA GLY A 17 -11.04 -11.42 3.84
C GLY A 17 -9.86 -10.61 4.37
N SER A 18 -9.56 -9.46 3.75
CA SER A 18 -8.55 -8.49 4.20
C SER A 18 -9.10 -7.54 5.25
N GLY A 19 -8.24 -6.81 5.96
CA GLY A 19 -8.63 -5.76 6.90
C GLY A 19 -7.64 -5.55 8.05
N TYR A 20 -8.14 -5.23 9.24
CA TYR A 20 -7.28 -4.92 10.40
C TYR A 20 -7.86 -5.42 11.72
N SER A 21 -6.99 -5.50 12.71
CA SER A 21 -7.33 -5.66 14.12
C SER A 21 -6.74 -4.51 14.93
N ARG A 22 -7.54 -3.91 15.81
CA ARG A 22 -7.16 -2.77 16.67
C ARG A 22 -7.63 -3.00 18.10
N TRP A 23 -6.84 -2.50 19.03
CA TRP A 23 -7.19 -2.42 20.44
C TRP A 23 -7.08 -0.98 20.89
N ARG A 24 -8.23 -0.35 21.16
CA ARG A 24 -8.39 1.08 21.40
C ARG A 24 -7.82 1.86 20.21
N ASP A 25 -6.89 2.78 20.45
CA ASP A 25 -6.17 3.57 19.45
C ASP A 25 -4.93 2.85 18.87
N LEU A 26 -4.59 1.65 19.37
CA LEU A 26 -3.42 0.89 18.95
C LEU A 26 -3.76 -0.10 17.84
N ALA A 27 -2.97 -0.10 16.78
CA ALA A 27 -3.01 -1.14 15.76
C ALA A 27 -2.39 -2.43 16.32
N VAL A 28 -3.14 -3.52 16.30
CA VAL A 28 -2.62 -4.86 16.61
C VAL A 28 -1.93 -5.40 15.35
N THR A 29 -2.63 -5.32 14.22
CA THR A 29 -2.12 -5.75 12.92
C THR A 29 -1.92 -4.59 11.95
N ARG A 30 -0.98 -4.76 11.02
CA ARG A 30 -0.67 -3.75 10.00
C ARG A 30 -1.78 -3.62 8.98
N TRP A 31 -2.16 -2.37 8.67
CA TRP A 31 -3.11 -2.06 7.63
C TRP A 31 -2.88 -0.68 7.01
N ARG A 32 -3.20 -0.56 5.72
CA ARG A 32 -3.20 0.69 4.97
C ARG A 32 -4.38 0.68 4.01
N GLU A 33 -5.02 1.83 3.81
CA GLU A 33 -6.09 1.95 2.84
C GLU A 33 -5.57 1.69 1.42
N ASP A 34 -6.04 0.62 0.81
CA ASP A 34 -5.80 0.28 -0.59
C ASP A 34 -7.01 -0.51 -1.14
N ALA A 35 -7.99 0.20 -1.69
CA ALA A 35 -9.23 -0.40 -2.21
C ALA A 35 -9.04 -1.20 -3.52
N THR A 36 -7.89 -1.02 -4.19
CA THR A 36 -7.60 -1.68 -5.46
C THR A 36 -6.93 -3.02 -5.23
N CYS A 37 -5.86 -3.06 -4.44
CA CYS A 37 -5.14 -4.30 -4.16
C CYS A 37 -5.76 -5.08 -3.00
N ASP A 38 -6.31 -4.41 -1.99
CA ASP A 38 -6.88 -5.01 -0.76
C ASP A 38 -5.97 -6.10 -0.14
N GLU A 39 -4.69 -5.78 0.04
CA GLU A 39 -3.62 -6.76 0.35
C GLU A 39 -3.15 -6.77 1.81
N TRP A 40 -3.83 -6.04 2.70
CA TRP A 40 -3.48 -5.96 4.12
C TRP A 40 -4.48 -6.70 4.98
N GLY A 41 -4.02 -7.59 5.86
CA GLY A 41 -4.88 -8.28 6.81
C GLY A 41 -4.23 -9.45 7.54
N SER A 42 -5.07 -10.15 8.31
CA SER A 42 -4.73 -11.41 8.96
C SER A 42 -5.35 -12.55 8.16
N TYR A 43 -4.52 -13.49 7.72
CA TYR A 43 -4.89 -14.49 6.73
C TYR A 43 -4.76 -15.91 7.28
N VAL A 44 -5.56 -16.82 6.74
CA VAL A 44 -5.41 -18.26 6.96
C VAL A 44 -5.21 -18.94 5.60
N PHE A 45 -4.05 -19.54 5.43
CA PHE A 45 -3.66 -20.31 4.25
C PHE A 45 -3.99 -21.78 4.45
N LEU A 46 -4.36 -22.44 3.36
CA LEU A 46 -4.55 -23.87 3.27
C LEU A 46 -3.61 -24.40 2.17
N ARG A 47 -2.89 -25.47 2.48
CA ARG A 47 -2.08 -26.20 1.49
C ARG A 47 -2.40 -27.67 1.58
N ASP A 48 -2.80 -28.26 0.45
CA ASP A 48 -2.93 -29.70 0.33
C ASP A 48 -1.52 -30.32 0.23
N VAL A 49 -1.19 -31.21 1.16
CA VAL A 49 0.14 -31.81 1.27
C VAL A 49 0.46 -32.68 0.06
N ASP A 50 -0.55 -33.38 -0.48
CA ASP A 50 -0.36 -34.33 -1.57
C ASP A 50 -0.21 -33.62 -2.92
N SER A 51 -1.07 -32.63 -3.19
CA SER A 51 -1.08 -31.93 -4.48
C SER A 51 -0.17 -30.70 -4.52
N GLY A 52 0.17 -30.12 -3.36
CA GLY A 52 0.90 -28.87 -3.26
C GLY A 52 0.06 -27.63 -3.58
N ASN A 53 -1.23 -27.78 -3.87
CA ASN A 53 -2.13 -26.66 -4.13
C ASN A 53 -2.27 -25.77 -2.89
N VAL A 54 -2.23 -24.46 -3.08
CA VAL A 54 -2.32 -23.45 -2.03
C VAL A 54 -3.46 -22.50 -2.31
N TRP A 55 -4.27 -22.22 -1.30
CA TRP A 55 -5.31 -21.19 -1.33
C TRP A 55 -5.44 -20.55 0.06
N SER A 56 -6.32 -19.56 0.18
CA SER A 56 -6.66 -18.90 1.44
C SER A 56 -8.10 -19.16 1.83
N ALA A 57 -8.42 -19.12 3.12
CA ALA A 57 -9.79 -19.31 3.60
C ALA A 57 -10.76 -18.23 3.07
N GLY A 58 -10.26 -16.99 2.91
CA GLY A 58 -10.91 -15.94 2.11
C GLY A 58 -10.34 -15.84 0.69
N PHE A 59 -10.77 -14.85 -0.09
CA PHE A 59 -10.21 -14.61 -1.44
C PHE A 59 -8.75 -14.13 -1.38
N GLN A 60 -8.46 -13.16 -0.50
CA GLN A 60 -7.10 -12.70 -0.22
C GLN A 60 -6.44 -13.56 0.85
N PRO A 61 -5.10 -13.68 0.83
CA PRO A 61 -4.17 -12.97 -0.05
C PRO A 61 -3.80 -13.79 -1.30
N SER A 62 -4.25 -15.05 -1.40
CA SER A 62 -3.88 -15.94 -2.51
C SER A 62 -4.47 -15.46 -3.85
N GLY A 63 -5.68 -14.90 -3.85
CA GLY A 63 -6.48 -14.56 -5.03
C GLY A 63 -6.73 -15.74 -5.96
N THR A 64 -6.65 -16.96 -5.43
CA THR A 64 -7.00 -18.17 -6.17
C THR A 64 -8.52 -18.24 -6.29
N GLU A 65 -9.00 -18.28 -7.53
CA GLU A 65 -10.42 -18.37 -7.83
C GLU A 65 -10.99 -19.71 -7.34
N PRO A 66 -11.96 -19.69 -6.40
CA PRO A 66 -12.62 -20.91 -5.93
C PRO A 66 -13.67 -21.42 -6.93
N ASP A 67 -14.09 -22.68 -6.79
CA ASP A 67 -15.20 -23.24 -7.56
C ASP A 67 -16.55 -22.58 -7.17
N ASP A 68 -16.67 -22.19 -5.90
CA ASP A 68 -17.83 -21.51 -5.33
C ASP A 68 -17.39 -20.68 -4.11
N CYS A 69 -18.00 -19.53 -3.91
CA CYS A 69 -17.67 -18.62 -2.81
C CYS A 69 -18.88 -17.81 -2.38
N ASP A 70 -19.12 -17.79 -1.07
CA ASP A 70 -20.16 -16.99 -0.43
C ASP A 70 -19.60 -16.27 0.79
N VAL A 71 -20.04 -15.04 1.01
CA VAL A 71 -19.61 -14.20 2.13
C VAL A 71 -20.83 -13.59 2.79
N ALA A 72 -21.01 -13.90 4.07
CA ALA A 72 -22.09 -13.38 4.88
C ALA A 72 -21.54 -12.48 6.00
N PHE A 73 -22.11 -11.29 6.13
CA PHE A 73 -21.80 -10.38 7.23
C PHE A 73 -23.01 -10.25 8.14
N ASN A 74 -22.82 -10.66 9.39
CA ASN A 74 -23.78 -10.54 10.47
C ASN A 74 -23.25 -9.56 11.53
N GLU A 75 -24.13 -9.09 12.41
CA GLU A 75 -23.76 -8.12 13.44
C GLU A 75 -22.70 -8.67 14.42
N ASP A 76 -22.75 -9.96 14.69
CA ASP A 76 -21.87 -10.67 15.63
C ASP A 76 -20.64 -11.31 14.97
N ARG A 77 -20.68 -11.57 13.64
CA ARG A 77 -19.61 -12.29 12.96
C ARG A 77 -19.56 -12.07 11.44
N ALA A 78 -18.41 -12.38 10.85
CA ALA A 78 -18.22 -12.49 9.42
C ALA A 78 -17.94 -13.95 9.02
N GLU A 79 -18.62 -14.44 7.98
CA GLU A 79 -18.48 -15.81 7.49
C GLU A 79 -18.01 -15.80 6.04
N PHE A 80 -16.98 -16.60 5.75
CA PHE A 80 -16.45 -16.83 4.41
C PHE A 80 -16.54 -18.31 4.11
N THR A 81 -17.33 -18.69 3.11
CA THR A 81 -17.46 -20.09 2.68
C THR A 81 -16.95 -20.22 1.27
N ARG A 82 -16.01 -21.14 1.04
CA ARG A 82 -15.49 -21.44 -0.30
C ARG A 82 -15.37 -22.94 -0.52
N ARG A 83 -15.40 -23.33 -1.80
CA ARG A 83 -15.17 -24.71 -2.25
C ARG A 83 -14.01 -24.76 -3.23
N ASP A 84 -13.09 -25.68 -2.97
CA ASP A 84 -11.92 -25.94 -3.79
C ASP A 84 -11.85 -27.46 -4.07
N GLY A 85 -12.42 -27.88 -5.20
CA GLY A 85 -12.60 -29.29 -5.54
C GLY A 85 -13.53 -30.01 -4.56
N THR A 86 -12.97 -30.98 -3.83
CA THR A 86 -13.70 -31.80 -2.83
C THR A 86 -13.62 -31.24 -1.41
N LEU A 87 -12.94 -30.11 -1.21
CA LEU A 87 -12.80 -29.48 0.10
C LEU A 87 -13.71 -28.27 0.17
N LYS A 88 -14.52 -28.20 1.22
CA LYS A 88 -15.26 -26.98 1.57
C LYS A 88 -14.65 -26.40 2.85
N THR A 89 -14.29 -25.12 2.78
CA THR A 89 -13.70 -24.35 3.86
C THR A 89 -14.66 -23.25 4.27
N THR A 90 -15.02 -23.19 5.55
CA THR A 90 -15.79 -22.09 6.13
C THR A 90 -14.94 -21.42 7.21
N MET A 91 -14.72 -20.12 7.09
CA MET A 91 -14.04 -19.30 8.10
C MET A 91 -15.03 -18.36 8.76
N GLU A 92 -15.14 -18.45 10.07
CA GLU A 92 -15.95 -17.57 10.91
C GLU A 92 -15.03 -16.65 11.71
N VAL A 93 -15.29 -15.35 11.67
CA VAL A 93 -14.53 -14.33 12.40
C VAL A 93 -15.44 -13.57 13.34
N LEU A 94 -15.09 -13.53 14.63
CA LEU A 94 -15.83 -12.81 15.66
C LEU A 94 -14.89 -12.15 16.68
N VAL A 95 -15.42 -11.16 17.40
CA VAL A 95 -14.74 -10.48 18.51
C VAL A 95 -15.41 -10.92 19.81
N SER A 96 -14.61 -11.33 20.80
CA SER A 96 -15.12 -11.72 22.12
C SER A 96 -15.79 -10.54 22.81
N ALA A 97 -17.02 -10.75 23.29
CA ALA A 97 -17.77 -9.73 24.03
C ALA A 97 -17.21 -9.47 25.44
N GLU A 98 -16.53 -10.47 26.02
CA GLU A 98 -16.01 -10.44 27.39
C GLU A 98 -14.53 -10.04 27.45
N ASP A 99 -13.74 -10.45 26.45
CA ASP A 99 -12.29 -10.31 26.45
C ASP A 99 -11.83 -9.52 25.22
N ASP A 100 -10.69 -8.84 25.31
CA ASP A 100 -10.10 -8.09 24.20
C ASP A 100 -9.38 -9.06 23.22
N ALA A 101 -10.19 -9.87 22.53
CA ALA A 101 -9.76 -10.97 21.69
C ALA A 101 -10.60 -11.08 20.39
N GLU A 102 -9.95 -11.50 19.31
CA GLU A 102 -10.61 -12.01 18.10
C GLU A 102 -10.34 -13.51 17.91
N VAL A 103 -11.26 -14.19 17.23
CA VAL A 103 -11.06 -15.57 16.79
C VAL A 103 -11.44 -15.74 15.33
N ARG A 104 -10.63 -16.51 14.61
CA ARG A 104 -10.87 -16.97 13.24
C ARG A 104 -10.97 -18.49 13.28
N ARG A 105 -12.19 -19.03 13.30
CA ARG A 105 -12.43 -20.48 13.26
C ARG A 105 -12.54 -20.93 11.82
N VAL A 106 -11.71 -21.89 11.43
CA VAL A 106 -11.72 -22.52 10.12
C VAL A 106 -12.24 -23.94 10.24
N SER A 107 -13.34 -24.20 9.55
CA SER A 107 -13.99 -25.50 9.43
C SER A 107 -13.70 -26.06 8.05
N ILE A 108 -13.06 -27.23 7.98
CA ILE A 108 -12.69 -27.88 6.71
C ILE A 108 -13.45 -29.20 6.64
N SER A 109 -14.21 -29.39 5.56
CA SER A 109 -14.95 -30.63 5.30
C SER A 109 -14.46 -31.28 4.01
N ASN A 110 -14.34 -32.61 4.03
CA ASN A 110 -13.91 -33.40 2.88
C ASN A 110 -15.08 -34.20 2.31
N SER A 111 -15.65 -33.74 1.18
CA SER A 111 -16.71 -34.46 0.46
C SER A 111 -16.17 -35.51 -0.53
N GLY A 112 -14.84 -35.66 -0.61
CA GLY A 112 -14.18 -36.63 -1.47
C GLY A 112 -14.11 -38.03 -0.88
N THR A 113 -13.63 -38.98 -1.67
CA THR A 113 -13.48 -40.40 -1.29
C THR A 113 -12.11 -40.76 -0.74
N ARG A 114 -11.15 -39.82 -0.76
CA ARG A 114 -9.77 -40.02 -0.29
C ARG A 114 -9.52 -39.22 0.97
N VAL A 115 -8.66 -39.75 1.84
CA VAL A 115 -8.10 -39.00 2.96
C VAL A 115 -7.28 -37.82 2.41
N ARG A 116 -7.33 -36.67 3.08
CA ARG A 116 -6.53 -35.48 2.75
C ARG A 116 -5.72 -35.02 3.97
N GLU A 117 -4.49 -34.61 3.74
CA GLU A 117 -3.69 -33.90 4.75
C GLU A 117 -3.54 -32.44 4.34
N ILE A 118 -3.97 -31.52 5.20
CA ILE A 118 -3.99 -30.10 4.92
C ILE A 118 -3.13 -29.38 5.96
N ASP A 119 -2.17 -28.59 5.49
CA ASP A 119 -1.47 -27.61 6.32
C ASP A 119 -2.31 -26.33 6.39
N VAL A 120 -2.74 -25.96 7.59
CA VAL A 120 -3.49 -24.73 7.85
C VAL A 120 -2.58 -23.77 8.58
N THR A 121 -2.31 -22.62 7.97
CA THR A 121 -1.30 -21.66 8.45
C THR A 121 -1.93 -20.28 8.64
N SER A 122 -1.98 -19.78 9.87
CA SER A 122 -2.33 -18.37 10.13
C SER A 122 -1.15 -17.45 9.85
N TYR A 123 -1.44 -16.19 9.52
CA TYR A 123 -0.45 -15.15 9.30
C TYR A 123 -1.03 -13.77 9.64
N ALA A 124 -0.33 -12.98 10.45
CA ALA A 124 -0.66 -11.59 10.73
C ALA A 124 0.62 -10.77 10.97
N GLU A 125 0.69 -9.57 10.37
CA GLU A 125 1.80 -8.64 10.57
C GLU A 125 1.57 -7.74 11.78
N LEU A 126 2.54 -7.70 12.71
CA LEU A 126 2.37 -7.00 13.99
C LEU A 126 2.79 -5.54 13.96
N VAL A 127 2.07 -4.72 14.75
CA VAL A 127 2.35 -3.30 14.95
C VAL A 127 2.48 -2.95 16.45
N LEU A 128 1.43 -3.23 17.24
CA LEU A 128 1.34 -2.93 18.68
C LEU A 128 1.61 -1.46 19.03
N ALA A 129 1.18 -0.53 18.19
CA ALA A 129 1.43 0.90 18.30
C ALA A 129 0.36 1.72 17.56
N PRO A 130 0.27 3.05 17.75
CA PRO A 130 -0.60 3.88 16.92
C PRO A 130 -0.23 3.73 15.44
N GLN A 131 -1.24 3.53 14.57
CA GLN A 131 -1.00 3.25 13.15
C GLN A 131 -0.19 4.36 12.44
N ALA A 132 -0.42 5.63 12.79
CA ALA A 132 0.32 6.75 12.22
C ALA A 132 1.84 6.63 12.44
N ALA A 133 2.27 6.08 13.58
CA ALA A 133 3.69 5.84 13.86
C ALA A 133 4.27 4.72 12.97
N ASP A 134 3.52 3.64 12.73
CA ASP A 134 3.93 2.57 11.80
C ASP A 134 3.99 3.09 10.36
N VAL A 135 2.99 3.85 9.88
CA VAL A 135 2.96 4.40 8.52
C VAL A 135 4.13 5.34 8.26
N THR A 136 4.48 6.18 9.25
CA THR A 136 5.55 7.18 9.09
C THR A 136 6.93 6.55 8.97
N HIS A 137 7.22 5.49 9.75
CA HIS A 137 8.53 4.82 9.70
C HIS A 137 8.46 3.33 10.08
N PRO A 138 7.96 2.46 9.19
CA PRO A 138 7.67 1.06 9.51
C PRO A 138 8.90 0.30 10.04
N ALA A 139 10.04 0.37 9.34
CA ALA A 139 11.25 -0.35 9.73
C ALA A 139 11.74 -0.02 11.15
N PHE A 140 11.57 1.23 11.59
CA PHE A 140 11.95 1.66 12.94
C PHE A 140 10.91 1.24 13.97
N SER A 141 9.62 1.36 13.65
CA SER A 141 8.53 0.97 14.57
C SER A 141 8.60 -0.51 14.95
N LYS A 142 8.98 -1.37 14.00
CA LYS A 142 9.12 -2.83 14.16
C LYS A 142 10.20 -3.23 15.16
N LEU A 143 11.29 -2.45 15.28
CA LEU A 143 12.40 -2.75 16.19
C LEU A 143 11.97 -2.83 17.65
N PHE A 144 10.82 -2.25 18.01
CA PHE A 144 10.36 -2.22 19.40
C PHE A 144 9.49 -3.43 19.77
N VAL A 145 9.13 -4.30 18.82
CA VAL A 145 8.29 -5.46 19.11
C VAL A 145 9.18 -6.69 19.34
N GLU A 146 8.93 -7.38 20.43
CA GLU A 146 9.61 -8.62 20.83
C GLU A 146 8.62 -9.77 20.81
N THR A 147 9.10 -10.96 20.46
CA THR A 147 8.26 -12.16 20.36
C THR A 147 8.81 -13.31 21.18
N GLU A 148 7.94 -14.15 21.73
CA GLU A 148 8.29 -15.34 22.53
C GLU A 148 7.36 -16.48 22.11
N TYR A 149 7.87 -17.70 21.91
CA TYR A 149 6.99 -18.88 21.74
C TYR A 149 6.99 -19.73 23.01
N ARG A 150 5.80 -20.00 23.53
CA ARG A 150 5.59 -20.84 24.71
C ARG A 150 4.95 -22.15 24.30
N ALA A 151 5.80 -23.16 24.08
CA ALA A 151 5.38 -24.50 23.65
C ALA A 151 4.37 -25.15 24.60
N GLU A 152 4.52 -24.96 25.91
CA GLU A 152 3.59 -25.47 26.94
C GLU A 152 2.16 -24.94 26.80
N LEU A 153 2.04 -23.69 26.33
CA LEU A 153 0.75 -23.01 26.11
C LEU A 153 0.30 -23.09 24.65
N GLY A 154 1.16 -23.57 23.74
CA GLY A 154 0.91 -23.55 22.31
C GLY A 154 0.71 -22.14 21.74
N ALA A 155 1.30 -21.11 22.35
CA ALA A 155 1.03 -19.71 22.03
C ALA A 155 2.31 -18.93 21.68
N ILE A 156 2.21 -18.03 20.70
CA ILE A 156 3.20 -16.99 20.43
C ILE A 156 2.77 -15.74 21.19
N LEU A 157 3.66 -15.15 21.98
CA LEU A 157 3.47 -13.88 22.67
C LEU A 157 4.24 -12.79 21.94
N ALA A 158 3.74 -11.56 21.98
CA ALA A 158 4.43 -10.38 21.53
C ALA A 158 4.19 -9.21 22.48
N THR A 159 5.19 -8.36 22.65
CA THR A 159 5.07 -7.10 23.41
C THR A 159 5.86 -6.00 22.72
N ARG A 160 5.52 -4.76 23.05
CA ARG A 160 6.28 -3.59 22.63
C ARG A 160 7.15 -3.10 23.77
N ARG A 161 8.47 -3.00 23.54
CA ARG A 161 9.42 -2.39 24.45
C ARG A 161 9.06 -0.94 24.75
N ARG A 162 8.88 -0.64 26.03
CA ARG A 162 8.72 0.72 26.53
C ARG A 162 9.98 1.55 26.28
N ARG A 163 9.80 2.79 25.84
CA ARG A 163 10.84 3.79 25.68
C ARG A 163 11.02 4.64 26.92
N ALA A 164 9.97 4.75 27.73
CA ALA A 164 9.97 5.46 28.99
C ALA A 164 9.18 4.67 30.05
N PRO A 165 9.50 4.80 31.35
CA PRO A 165 8.82 4.06 32.41
C PRO A 165 7.29 4.28 32.47
N GLY A 166 6.82 5.46 32.04
CA GLY A 166 5.39 5.81 32.03
C GLY A 166 4.62 5.43 30.76
N GLU A 167 5.27 4.79 29.78
CA GLU A 167 4.57 4.31 28.57
C GLU A 167 3.71 3.09 28.93
N PRO A 168 2.42 3.06 28.53
CA PRO A 168 1.55 1.93 28.82
C PRO A 168 2.09 0.64 28.17
N GLU A 169 1.98 -0.47 28.89
CA GLU A 169 2.32 -1.78 28.34
C GLU A 169 1.23 -2.30 27.42
N ILE A 170 1.65 -3.05 26.40
CA ILE A 170 0.79 -3.81 25.51
C ILE A 170 1.39 -5.21 25.31
N TRP A 171 0.55 -6.22 25.51
CA TRP A 171 0.88 -7.62 25.34
C TRP A 171 -0.14 -8.25 24.40
N ALA A 172 0.32 -9.02 23.42
CA ALA A 172 -0.53 -9.76 22.50
C ALA A 172 -0.14 -11.24 22.47
N ALA A 173 -1.11 -12.13 22.27
CA ALA A 173 -0.88 -13.56 22.08
C ALA A 173 -1.59 -14.06 20.83
N HIS A 174 -1.02 -15.09 20.20
CA HIS A 174 -1.65 -15.85 19.13
C HIS A 174 -1.53 -17.35 19.37
N LEU A 175 -2.65 -18.07 19.30
CA LEU A 175 -2.72 -19.51 19.55
C LEU A 175 -3.70 -20.19 18.60
N ALA A 176 -3.49 -21.48 18.37
CA ALA A 176 -4.35 -22.33 17.56
C ALA A 176 -4.92 -23.49 18.39
N VAL A 177 -6.24 -23.57 18.47
CA VAL A 177 -6.98 -24.66 19.12
C VAL A 177 -7.55 -25.56 18.04
N VAL A 178 -7.13 -26.82 18.00
CA VAL A 178 -7.60 -27.79 17.01
C VAL A 178 -8.60 -28.74 17.66
N ASP A 179 -9.77 -28.89 17.04
CA ASP A 179 -10.79 -29.87 17.39
C ASP A 179 -10.91 -30.89 16.26
N GLY A 180 -10.42 -32.10 16.53
CA GLY A 180 -10.36 -33.22 15.58
C GLY A 180 -9.12 -33.26 14.67
N GLY A 181 -8.72 -34.47 14.26
CA GLY A 181 -7.83 -34.72 13.11
C GLY A 181 -6.42 -34.13 13.15
N ALA A 182 -5.93 -33.59 14.28
CA ALA A 182 -4.61 -32.99 14.37
C ALA A 182 -3.47 -34.00 14.14
N VAL A 183 -2.50 -33.64 13.30
CA VAL A 183 -1.30 -34.43 13.02
C VAL A 183 -0.05 -33.56 13.22
N GLY A 184 0.99 -34.14 13.82
CA GLY A 184 2.27 -33.45 14.00
C GLY A 184 2.27 -32.38 15.10
N LYS A 185 3.37 -31.62 15.15
CA LYS A 185 3.60 -30.54 16.14
C LYS A 185 3.10 -29.20 15.57
N THR A 186 2.88 -28.23 16.46
CA THR A 186 2.68 -26.84 16.05
C THR A 186 4.00 -26.31 15.51
N GLU A 187 3.95 -25.67 14.34
CA GLU A 187 5.09 -24.92 13.80
C GLU A 187 4.78 -23.43 13.89
N VAL A 188 5.80 -22.63 14.19
CA VAL A 188 5.65 -21.17 14.34
C VAL A 188 6.70 -20.43 13.54
N GLU A 189 6.38 -19.20 13.17
CA GLU A 189 7.34 -18.24 12.65
C GLU A 189 6.99 -16.86 13.18
N THR A 190 8.00 -16.12 13.64
CA THR A 190 7.82 -14.72 14.04
C THR A 190 8.64 -13.75 13.20
N ASP A 191 9.55 -14.24 12.33
CA ASP A 191 10.29 -13.43 11.38
C ASP A 191 9.61 -13.42 10.01
N ARG A 192 9.06 -12.25 9.62
CA ARG A 192 8.40 -12.06 8.33
C ARG A 192 9.31 -12.32 7.15
N ALA A 193 10.60 -12.01 7.25
CA ALA A 193 11.55 -12.22 6.16
C ALA A 193 11.71 -13.71 5.86
N ARG A 194 11.66 -14.57 6.89
CA ARG A 194 11.67 -16.03 6.75
C ARG A 194 10.33 -16.58 6.27
N PHE A 195 9.21 -16.03 6.76
CA PHE A 195 7.88 -16.48 6.36
C PHE A 195 7.55 -16.14 4.90
N ILE A 196 7.73 -14.87 4.50
CA ILE A 196 7.39 -14.39 3.16
C ILE A 196 8.50 -14.77 2.16
N GLY A 197 9.76 -14.59 2.56
CA GLY A 197 10.91 -14.69 1.68
C GLY A 197 11.15 -13.38 0.91
N ARG A 198 12.42 -13.01 0.74
CA ARG A 198 12.81 -11.79 0.02
C ARG A 198 12.26 -11.75 -1.41
N GLY A 199 11.76 -10.59 -1.82
CA GLY A 199 11.22 -10.33 -3.16
C GLY A 199 9.83 -10.94 -3.41
N ARG A 200 9.17 -11.44 -2.36
CA ARG A 200 7.83 -12.04 -2.42
C ARG A 200 6.83 -11.21 -1.62
N THR A 201 5.56 -11.54 -1.75
CA THR A 201 4.44 -10.97 -0.97
C THR A 201 3.72 -12.08 -0.21
N ALA A 202 2.73 -11.74 0.61
CA ALA A 202 1.87 -12.72 1.28
C ALA A 202 1.18 -13.69 0.29
N ARG A 203 0.95 -13.27 -0.95
CA ARG A 203 0.38 -14.11 -2.03
C ARG A 203 1.29 -15.27 -2.42
N THR A 204 2.60 -15.06 -2.35
CA THR A 204 3.62 -16.02 -2.80
C THR A 204 4.57 -16.45 -1.68
N ALA A 205 4.11 -16.39 -0.43
CA ALA A 205 4.92 -16.63 0.76
C ALA A 205 5.60 -18.01 0.74
N ILE A 206 6.94 -18.03 0.86
CA ILE A 206 7.74 -19.26 0.82
C ILE A 206 7.39 -20.20 1.98
N GLY A 207 7.08 -19.63 3.15
CA GLY A 207 6.66 -20.36 4.33
C GLY A 207 5.42 -21.19 4.07
N VAL A 208 4.56 -20.83 3.11
CA VAL A 208 3.36 -21.59 2.73
C VAL A 208 3.64 -22.52 1.54
N ILE A 209 4.18 -22.00 0.44
CA ILE A 209 4.22 -22.71 -0.84
C ILE A 209 5.18 -23.91 -0.83
N ASP A 210 6.36 -23.76 -0.22
CA ASP A 210 7.42 -24.77 -0.28
C ASP A 210 7.11 -26.05 0.52
N GLY A 211 6.10 -26.02 1.40
CA GLY A 211 5.72 -27.15 2.26
C GLY A 211 6.80 -27.55 3.29
N ARG A 212 7.88 -26.78 3.41
CA ARG A 212 8.92 -27.00 4.42
C ARG A 212 8.42 -26.58 5.81
N PRO A 213 8.94 -27.21 6.87
CA PRO A 213 8.64 -26.79 8.24
C PRO A 213 9.01 -25.32 8.46
N LEU A 214 8.20 -24.60 9.23
CA LEU A 214 8.56 -23.25 9.67
C LEU A 214 9.81 -23.29 10.57
N SER A 215 10.58 -22.19 10.57
CA SER A 215 11.90 -22.20 11.21
C SER A 215 11.87 -22.02 12.73
N ASN A 216 10.71 -21.72 13.31
CA ASN A 216 10.51 -21.49 14.75
C ASN A 216 11.40 -20.35 15.32
N THR A 217 11.67 -19.32 14.52
CA THR A 217 12.38 -18.12 14.98
C THR A 217 11.51 -17.35 15.96
N VAL A 218 12.12 -16.85 17.04
CA VAL A 218 11.49 -16.03 18.09
C VAL A 218 12.50 -15.01 18.63
N GLY A 219 12.04 -14.06 19.44
CA GLY A 219 12.85 -13.05 20.11
C GLY A 219 12.75 -11.67 19.47
N THR A 220 13.88 -10.97 19.42
CA THR A 220 14.06 -9.63 18.83
C THR A 220 14.24 -9.70 17.31
N VAL A 221 13.22 -10.19 16.63
CA VAL A 221 13.18 -10.23 15.15
C VAL A 221 13.01 -8.81 14.57
N LEU A 222 13.60 -8.55 13.40
CA LEU A 222 13.55 -7.22 12.77
C LEU A 222 12.18 -6.89 12.15
N ASP A 223 11.39 -7.92 11.81
CA ASP A 223 10.10 -7.76 11.16
C ASP A 223 9.09 -8.78 11.73
N PRO A 224 8.40 -8.42 12.83
CA PRO A 224 7.62 -9.38 13.61
C PRO A 224 6.27 -9.73 13.00
N VAL A 225 5.95 -11.02 13.01
CA VAL A 225 4.65 -11.59 12.62
C VAL A 225 4.13 -12.57 13.67
N PHE A 226 2.84 -12.82 13.63
CA PHE A 226 2.27 -14.07 14.13
C PHE A 226 2.03 -15.00 12.95
N ALA A 227 2.72 -16.12 12.90
CA ALA A 227 2.40 -17.21 11.98
C ALA A 227 2.44 -18.55 12.70
N MET A 228 1.36 -19.32 12.57
CA MET A 228 1.23 -20.63 13.21
C MET A 228 0.63 -21.63 12.24
N ARG A 229 1.29 -22.79 12.12
CA ARG A 229 0.82 -23.90 11.29
C ARG A 229 0.39 -25.09 12.12
N ARG A 230 -0.73 -25.68 11.71
CA ARG A 230 -1.23 -26.97 12.17
C ARG A 230 -1.52 -27.85 10.96
N ARG A 231 -1.07 -29.11 10.99
CA ARG A 231 -1.47 -30.12 10.00
C ARG A 231 -2.69 -30.88 10.52
N VAL A 232 -3.66 -31.08 9.63
CA VAL A 232 -4.87 -31.85 9.93
C VAL A 232 -5.09 -32.92 8.88
N ARG A 233 -5.57 -34.08 9.32
CA ARG A 233 -5.92 -35.22 8.49
C ARG A 233 -7.44 -35.37 8.44
N LEU A 234 -7.99 -35.26 7.25
CA LEU A 234 -9.43 -35.33 6.98
C LEU A 234 -9.76 -36.64 6.28
N ALA A 235 -10.47 -37.53 6.97
CA ALA A 235 -11.08 -38.70 6.34
C ALA A 235 -12.23 -38.31 5.39
N PRO A 236 -12.63 -39.18 4.45
CA PRO A 236 -13.85 -38.99 3.67
C PRO A 236 -15.07 -38.71 4.55
N GLY A 237 -15.79 -37.63 4.27
CA GLY A 237 -16.97 -37.19 5.03
C GLY A 237 -16.67 -36.51 6.38
N ALA A 238 -15.40 -36.43 6.79
CA ALA A 238 -15.03 -35.81 8.07
C ALA A 238 -14.96 -34.28 7.98
N ILE A 239 -15.13 -33.65 9.14
CA ILE A 239 -14.95 -32.21 9.35
C ILE A 239 -13.93 -32.02 10.47
N VAL A 240 -13.03 -31.04 10.30
CA VAL A 240 -12.07 -30.62 11.31
C VAL A 240 -12.20 -29.13 11.54
N HIS A 241 -12.04 -28.69 12.79
CA HIS A 241 -12.11 -27.29 13.17
C HIS A 241 -10.77 -26.80 13.76
N ILE A 242 -10.36 -25.59 13.38
CA ILE A 242 -9.20 -24.93 13.95
C ILE A 242 -9.58 -23.50 14.29
N ALA A 243 -9.49 -23.11 15.56
CA ALA A 243 -9.73 -21.75 16.03
C ALA A 243 -8.39 -21.04 16.28
N PHE A 244 -8.10 -20.01 15.47
CA PHE A 244 -6.97 -19.13 15.69
C PHE A 244 -7.40 -17.92 16.50
N TRP A 245 -6.87 -17.78 17.72
CA TRP A 245 -7.16 -16.67 18.61
C TRP A 245 -6.04 -15.64 18.55
N THR A 246 -6.41 -14.36 18.51
CA THR A 246 -5.49 -13.24 18.77
C THR A 246 -6.04 -12.45 19.94
N VAL A 247 -5.26 -12.35 21.01
CA VAL A 247 -5.69 -11.77 22.29
C VAL A 247 -4.76 -10.65 22.69
N VAL A 248 -5.28 -9.58 23.30
CA VAL A 248 -4.49 -8.43 23.76
C VAL A 248 -4.82 -8.10 25.21
N ALA A 249 -3.80 -7.71 25.98
CA ALA A 249 -3.93 -7.27 27.36
C ALA A 249 -2.92 -6.17 27.71
N SER A 250 -3.16 -5.48 28.82
CA SER A 250 -2.28 -4.42 29.34
C SER A 250 -1.12 -4.93 30.20
N SER A 251 -1.07 -6.23 30.53
CA SER A 251 0.05 -6.83 31.25
C SER A 251 0.26 -8.28 30.80
N ARG A 252 1.45 -8.80 31.09
CA ARG A 252 1.80 -10.19 30.77
C ARG A 252 0.96 -11.19 31.53
N GLU A 253 0.71 -10.97 32.83
CA GLU A 253 -0.11 -11.91 33.63
C GLU A 253 -1.54 -11.99 33.09
N ALA A 254 -2.17 -10.84 32.83
CA ALA A 254 -3.51 -10.79 32.26
C ALA A 254 -3.57 -11.46 30.88
N LEU A 255 -2.52 -11.32 30.06
CA LEU A 255 -2.46 -12.01 28.77
C LEU A 255 -2.42 -13.54 28.96
N LEU A 256 -1.63 -14.04 29.90
CA LEU A 256 -1.49 -15.47 30.16
C LEU A 256 -2.80 -16.09 30.69
N ASP A 257 -3.53 -15.38 31.54
CA ASP A 257 -4.84 -15.81 32.02
C ASP A 257 -5.84 -15.93 30.86
N LEU A 258 -5.82 -14.98 29.92
CA LEU A 258 -6.68 -15.05 28.72
C LEU A 258 -6.27 -16.19 27.79
N VAL A 259 -4.97 -16.44 27.61
CA VAL A 259 -4.49 -17.59 26.83
C VAL A 259 -5.00 -18.90 27.44
N ASP A 260 -4.96 -19.04 28.77
CA ASP A 260 -5.48 -20.23 29.45
C ASP A 260 -7.00 -20.37 29.28
N LYS A 261 -7.74 -19.26 29.35
CA LYS A 261 -9.19 -19.23 29.13
C LYS A 261 -9.60 -19.62 27.70
N HIS A 262 -8.81 -19.25 26.68
CA HIS A 262 -9.17 -19.45 25.27
C HIS A 262 -8.60 -20.72 24.63
N ARG A 263 -7.74 -21.47 25.33
CA ARG A 263 -7.18 -22.74 24.81
C ARG A 263 -8.18 -23.90 24.80
N ASP A 264 -9.30 -23.78 25.52
CA ASP A 264 -10.36 -24.78 25.58
C ASP A 264 -11.12 -24.84 24.23
N THR A 265 -11.39 -26.05 23.74
CA THR A 265 -12.20 -26.30 22.53
C THR A 265 -13.59 -25.67 22.58
N THR A 266 -14.17 -25.48 23.77
CA THR A 266 -15.49 -24.88 23.99
C THR A 266 -15.46 -23.34 23.99
N ALA A 267 -14.29 -22.71 24.05
CA ALA A 267 -14.15 -21.26 24.16
C ALA A 267 -14.76 -20.51 22.97
N PHE A 268 -14.71 -21.10 21.76
CA PHE A 268 -15.32 -20.51 20.57
C PHE A 268 -16.85 -20.43 20.71
N GLU A 269 -17.52 -21.52 21.10
CA GLU A 269 -18.98 -21.57 21.23
C GLU A 269 -19.50 -20.57 22.28
N ARG A 270 -18.75 -20.44 23.39
CA ARG A 270 -19.03 -19.40 24.41
C ARG A 270 -18.91 -17.99 23.80
N ALA A 271 -17.81 -17.71 23.12
CA ALA A 271 -17.58 -16.40 22.52
C ALA A 271 -18.62 -16.06 21.44
N ALA A 272 -19.02 -17.04 20.61
CA ALA A 272 -20.08 -16.87 19.61
C ALA A 272 -21.43 -16.53 20.25
N THR A 273 -21.82 -17.27 21.30
CA THR A 273 -23.07 -17.02 22.04
C THR A 273 -23.09 -15.64 22.69
N LEU A 274 -21.98 -15.23 23.30
CA LEU A 274 -21.86 -13.92 23.95
C LEU A 274 -21.80 -12.78 22.93
N ALA A 275 -21.08 -12.94 21.81
CA ALA A 275 -21.03 -11.96 20.74
C ALA A 275 -22.42 -11.73 20.13
N TRP A 276 -23.18 -12.80 19.89
CA TRP A 276 -24.56 -12.70 19.43
C TRP A 276 -25.45 -11.98 20.44
N THR A 277 -25.35 -12.33 21.72
CA THR A 277 -26.13 -11.67 22.78
C THR A 277 -25.78 -10.18 22.88
N GLN A 278 -24.49 -9.83 22.85
CA GLN A 278 -24.03 -8.44 22.89
C GLN A 278 -24.52 -7.65 21.67
N ALA A 279 -24.46 -8.24 20.47
CA ALA A 279 -25.00 -7.65 19.26
C ALA A 279 -26.48 -7.27 19.42
N GLN A 280 -27.33 -8.19 19.89
CA GLN A 280 -28.75 -7.91 20.10
C GLN A 280 -28.98 -6.78 21.14
N VAL A 281 -28.23 -6.80 22.25
CA VAL A 281 -28.32 -5.76 23.28
C VAL A 281 -27.90 -4.39 22.74
N GLN A 282 -26.83 -4.34 21.94
CA GLN A 282 -26.35 -3.11 21.31
C GLN A 282 -27.38 -2.52 20.35
N LEU A 283 -27.96 -3.34 19.47
CA LEU A 283 -29.00 -2.90 18.54
C LEU A 283 -30.24 -2.38 19.28
N HIS A 284 -30.67 -3.09 20.34
CA HIS A 284 -31.79 -2.67 21.17
C HIS A 284 -31.53 -1.33 21.87
N HIS A 285 -30.33 -1.14 22.45
CA HIS A 285 -29.94 0.10 23.12
C HIS A 285 -29.95 1.31 22.18
N LEU A 286 -29.48 1.14 20.95
CA LEU A 286 -29.48 2.18 19.93
C LEU A 286 -30.85 2.38 19.26
N GLY A 287 -31.83 1.53 19.55
CA GLY A 287 -33.15 1.56 18.92
C GLY A 287 -33.09 1.37 17.40
N ILE A 288 -32.21 0.46 16.95
CA ILE A 288 -31.99 0.13 15.54
C ILE A 288 -32.31 -1.34 15.27
N ASP A 289 -32.83 -1.61 14.07
CA ASP A 289 -33.06 -2.98 13.60
C ASP A 289 -31.84 -3.53 12.82
N PRO A 290 -31.77 -4.86 12.57
CA PRO A 290 -30.67 -5.46 11.81
C PRO A 290 -30.51 -4.92 10.38
N GLY A 291 -31.59 -4.48 9.73
CA GLY A 291 -31.54 -3.88 8.40
C GLY A 291 -30.85 -2.51 8.43
N GLN A 292 -31.13 -1.70 9.45
CA GLN A 292 -30.42 -0.44 9.69
C GLN A 292 -28.94 -0.66 9.99
N ALA A 293 -28.60 -1.67 10.80
CA ALA A 293 -27.21 -2.01 11.09
C ALA A 293 -26.44 -2.40 9.81
N SER A 294 -27.03 -3.25 8.97
CA SER A 294 -26.48 -3.62 7.65
C SER A 294 -26.26 -2.38 6.76
N LEU A 295 -27.22 -1.45 6.75
CA LEU A 295 -27.10 -0.19 6.01
C LEU A 295 -25.94 0.67 6.51
N PHE A 296 -25.73 0.75 7.83
CA PHE A 296 -24.63 1.50 8.43
C PHE A 296 -23.26 0.85 8.17
N GLN A 297 -23.19 -0.49 8.13
CA GLN A 297 -21.98 -1.22 7.74
C GLN A 297 -21.62 -0.98 6.26
N ARG A 298 -22.63 -0.93 5.36
CA ARG A 298 -22.43 -0.52 3.96
C ARG A 298 -21.87 0.90 3.86
N LEU A 299 -22.42 1.84 4.63
CA LEU A 299 -21.92 3.22 4.73
C LEU A 299 -20.45 3.25 5.22
N ALA A 300 -20.11 2.47 6.24
CA ALA A 300 -18.74 2.38 6.76
C ALA A 300 -17.74 1.96 5.67
N GLY A 301 -18.13 1.03 4.79
CA GLY A 301 -17.30 0.63 3.65
C GLY A 301 -16.88 1.80 2.75
N HIS A 302 -17.79 2.75 2.50
CA HIS A 302 -17.53 3.95 1.69
C HIS A 302 -16.78 5.06 2.43
N LEU A 303 -16.83 5.07 3.76
CA LEU A 303 -16.03 6.00 4.57
C LEU A 303 -14.59 5.48 4.74
N ILE A 304 -14.41 4.18 4.94
CA ILE A 304 -13.09 3.54 5.08
C ILE A 304 -12.33 3.57 3.76
N TYR A 305 -12.98 3.21 2.66
CA TYR A 305 -12.39 3.19 1.33
C TYR A 305 -12.97 4.32 0.48
N SER A 306 -12.13 5.30 0.11
CA SER A 306 -12.54 6.41 -0.75
C SER A 306 -12.90 5.92 -2.16
N ALA A 307 -14.16 5.55 -2.35
CA ALA A 307 -14.69 5.07 -3.62
C ALA A 307 -15.43 6.20 -4.38
N PRO A 308 -15.33 6.27 -5.72
CA PRO A 308 -15.99 7.32 -6.51
C PRO A 308 -17.53 7.38 -6.35
N ALA A 309 -18.16 6.25 -6.03
CA ALA A 309 -19.60 6.07 -6.16
C ALA A 309 -20.48 7.03 -5.32
N LEU A 310 -20.01 7.45 -4.14
CA LEU A 310 -20.74 8.37 -3.25
C LEU A 310 -20.03 9.73 -3.11
N ARG A 311 -18.96 9.95 -3.88
CA ARG A 311 -18.30 11.25 -3.97
C ARG A 311 -18.97 12.11 -5.04
N PRO A 312 -18.74 13.44 -5.03
CA PRO A 312 -19.14 14.27 -6.16
C PRO A 312 -18.46 13.83 -7.46
N SER A 313 -18.99 14.31 -8.59
CA SER A 313 -18.34 14.08 -9.89
C SER A 313 -16.92 14.65 -9.91
N SER A 314 -16.07 14.08 -10.76
CA SER A 314 -14.70 14.56 -11.00
C SER A 314 -14.64 16.08 -11.22
N GLU A 315 -15.54 16.62 -12.05
CA GLU A 315 -15.65 18.06 -12.32
C GLU A 315 -15.97 18.90 -11.07
N ALA A 316 -16.87 18.41 -10.20
CA ALA A 316 -17.22 19.10 -8.97
C ALA A 316 -16.06 19.07 -7.95
N ILE A 317 -15.35 17.95 -7.86
CA ILE A 317 -14.16 17.84 -7.00
C ILE A 317 -13.06 18.78 -7.50
N LEU A 318 -12.81 18.84 -8.82
CA LEU A 318 -11.82 19.76 -9.41
C LEU A 318 -12.14 21.22 -9.10
N ARG A 319 -13.42 21.63 -9.25
CA ARG A 319 -13.86 22.99 -8.92
C ARG A 319 -13.69 23.37 -7.45
N GLY A 320 -13.84 22.40 -6.55
CA GLY A 320 -13.73 22.60 -5.10
C GLY A 320 -12.36 22.25 -4.51
N ALA A 321 -11.37 21.85 -5.32
CA ALA A 321 -10.08 21.42 -4.79
C ALA A 321 -9.35 22.59 -4.10
N GLY A 322 -8.81 22.34 -2.90
CA GLY A 322 -8.14 23.38 -2.12
C GLY A 322 -7.36 22.80 -0.94
N ALA A 323 -6.68 23.68 -0.19
CA ALA A 323 -5.84 23.30 0.93
C ALA A 323 -6.65 22.88 2.16
N GLN A 324 -6.11 21.96 2.96
CA GLN A 324 -6.72 21.50 4.21
C GLN A 324 -7.06 22.66 5.17
N SER A 325 -6.18 23.65 5.27
CA SER A 325 -6.33 24.77 6.20
C SER A 325 -7.57 25.63 5.93
N ALA A 326 -8.15 25.55 4.73
CA ALA A 326 -9.38 26.27 4.41
C ALA A 326 -10.62 25.70 5.15
N LEU A 327 -10.52 24.53 5.78
CA LEU A 327 -11.57 23.99 6.66
C LEU A 327 -11.50 24.51 8.10
N TRP A 328 -10.34 24.99 8.55
CA TRP A 328 -10.13 25.36 9.96
C TRP A 328 -11.00 26.53 10.45
N PRO A 329 -11.38 27.54 9.63
CA PRO A 329 -12.36 28.55 10.05
C PRO A 329 -13.72 27.95 10.44
N LEU A 330 -14.06 26.75 9.96
CA LEU A 330 -15.26 26.00 10.33
C LEU A 330 -15.06 25.08 11.54
N SER A 331 -13.87 25.12 12.16
CA SER A 331 -13.45 24.20 13.23
C SER A 331 -13.42 22.71 12.82
N ILE A 332 -13.28 22.44 11.52
CA ILE A 332 -13.12 21.08 10.96
C ILE A 332 -11.63 20.87 10.66
N SER A 333 -11.00 19.82 11.20
CA SER A 333 -9.56 19.61 10.98
C SER A 333 -9.24 19.08 9.59
N GLY A 334 -10.07 18.19 9.06
CA GLY A 334 -9.87 17.49 7.79
C GLY A 334 -9.05 16.19 7.90
N ASP A 335 -8.69 15.75 9.11
CA ASP A 335 -7.90 14.53 9.31
C ASP A 335 -8.75 13.25 9.28
N LEU A 336 -10.01 13.35 9.69
CA LEU A 336 -10.97 12.26 9.66
C LEU A 336 -11.74 12.22 8.34
N PRO A 337 -12.23 11.05 7.91
CA PRO A 337 -13.22 10.96 6.84
C PRO A 337 -14.40 11.90 7.09
N ILE A 338 -14.77 12.69 6.08
CA ILE A 338 -15.94 13.58 6.14
C ILE A 338 -17.11 12.95 5.39
N LEU A 339 -18.25 12.86 6.08
CA LEU A 339 -19.57 12.62 5.48
C LEU A 339 -20.31 13.96 5.42
N LEU A 340 -20.64 14.42 4.22
CA LEU A 340 -21.40 15.64 4.00
C LEU A 340 -22.87 15.30 3.69
N LEU A 341 -23.79 15.81 4.50
CA LEU A 341 -25.23 15.79 4.22
C LEU A 341 -25.70 17.19 3.85
N ARG A 342 -26.36 17.33 2.70
CA ARG A 342 -27.00 18.58 2.25
C ARG A 342 -28.52 18.51 2.44
N VAL A 343 -29.10 19.47 3.14
CA VAL A 343 -30.55 19.53 3.43
C VAL A 343 -31.12 20.92 3.18
N ALA A 344 -32.27 21.00 2.50
CA ALA A 344 -32.94 22.27 2.22
C ALA A 344 -34.37 22.39 2.79
N GLU A 345 -34.98 21.30 3.24
CA GLU A 345 -36.41 21.21 3.60
C GLU A 345 -36.57 20.39 4.89
N ILE A 346 -37.70 20.58 5.60
CA ILE A 346 -37.94 19.96 6.92
C ILE A 346 -38.28 18.48 6.82
N GLU A 347 -38.81 18.07 5.68
CA GLU A 347 -39.09 16.69 5.28
C GLU A 347 -37.81 15.85 5.23
N HIS A 348 -36.64 16.49 5.07
CA HIS A 348 -35.34 15.82 5.07
C HIS A 348 -34.79 15.52 6.47
N LEU A 349 -35.49 15.88 7.55
CA LEU A 349 -35.03 15.57 8.92
C LEU A 349 -34.93 14.06 9.21
N ASP A 350 -35.60 13.21 8.43
CA ASP A 350 -35.51 11.76 8.58
C ASP A 350 -34.12 11.21 8.25
N ILE A 351 -33.48 11.68 7.16
CA ILE A 351 -32.11 11.26 6.83
C ILE A 351 -31.09 11.81 7.85
N VAL A 352 -31.34 13.01 8.40
CA VAL A 352 -30.53 13.55 9.51
C VAL A 352 -30.57 12.59 10.70
N ARG A 353 -31.78 12.14 11.09
CA ARG A 353 -31.94 11.18 12.19
C ARG A 353 -31.26 9.84 11.91
N GLN A 354 -31.35 9.33 10.68
CA GLN A 354 -30.67 8.10 10.27
C GLN A 354 -29.14 8.22 10.36
N LEU A 355 -28.56 9.33 9.88
CA LEU A 355 -27.11 9.54 9.91
C LEU A 355 -26.57 9.80 11.32
N LEU A 356 -27.33 10.45 12.20
CA LEU A 356 -26.96 10.57 13.62
C LEU A 356 -26.91 9.19 14.30
N ARG A 357 -27.87 8.30 14.01
CA ARG A 357 -27.83 6.91 14.48
C ARG A 357 -26.66 6.13 13.90
N ALA A 358 -26.37 6.32 12.60
CA ALA A 358 -25.20 5.72 11.96
C ALA A 358 -23.90 6.19 12.60
N HIS A 359 -23.80 7.48 12.96
CA HIS A 359 -22.65 8.06 13.65
C HIS A 359 -22.41 7.38 15.00
N GLU A 360 -23.44 7.25 15.83
CA GLU A 360 -23.31 6.56 17.13
C GLU A 360 -23.02 5.05 16.98
N TYR A 361 -23.67 4.38 16.02
CA TYR A 361 -23.43 2.96 15.74
C TYR A 361 -21.98 2.70 15.33
N LEU A 362 -21.44 3.48 14.38
CA LEU A 362 -20.06 3.31 13.91
C LEU A 362 -19.04 3.74 14.96
N ARG A 363 -19.36 4.74 15.79
CA ARG A 363 -18.55 5.11 16.95
C ARG A 363 -18.46 3.96 17.96
N MET A 364 -19.57 3.27 18.25
CA MET A 364 -19.59 2.04 19.06
C MET A 364 -18.72 0.93 18.44
N LYS A 365 -18.69 0.83 17.10
CA LYS A 365 -17.79 -0.05 16.35
C LYS A 365 -16.35 0.47 16.22
N GLN A 366 -15.96 1.49 17.01
CA GLN A 366 -14.61 2.07 17.06
C GLN A 366 -14.17 2.72 15.73
N PHE A 367 -15.12 3.18 14.91
CA PHE A 367 -14.83 3.90 13.67
C PHE A 367 -15.06 5.41 13.82
N ALA A 368 -14.01 6.19 13.55
CA ALA A 368 -13.97 7.65 13.64
C ALA A 368 -14.32 8.30 12.30
N PHE A 369 -15.30 9.21 12.29
CA PHE A 369 -15.56 10.11 11.16
C PHE A 369 -16.29 11.39 11.58
N ASP A 370 -16.16 12.43 10.76
CA ASP A 370 -16.86 13.70 10.95
C ASP A 370 -18.13 13.76 10.09
N LEU A 371 -19.25 14.12 10.70
CA LEU A 371 -20.54 14.33 10.04
C LEU A 371 -20.79 15.83 9.90
N VAL A 372 -20.83 16.33 8.67
CA VAL A 372 -21.14 17.72 8.36
C VAL A 372 -22.54 17.82 7.78
N ILE A 373 -23.44 18.51 8.47
CA ILE A 373 -24.81 18.77 8.02
C ILE A 373 -24.86 20.22 7.51
N LEU A 374 -25.06 20.37 6.20
CA LEU A 374 -25.17 21.66 5.54
C LEU A 374 -26.64 22.02 5.29
N ASN A 375 -27.11 23.06 5.97
CA ASN A 375 -28.43 23.65 5.79
C ASN A 375 -28.40 24.63 4.59
N GLU A 376 -29.07 24.24 3.50
CA GLU A 376 -29.16 24.99 2.23
C GLU A 376 -30.48 25.75 2.07
N ARG A 377 -31.29 25.85 3.13
CA ARG A 377 -32.57 26.56 3.05
C ARG A 377 -32.35 28.06 2.84
N ALA A 378 -33.24 28.70 2.10
CA ALA A 378 -33.20 30.14 1.84
C ALA A 378 -33.48 30.97 3.11
N SER A 379 -32.82 32.14 3.23
CA SER A 379 -32.71 32.99 4.42
C SER A 379 -34.02 33.30 5.16
N SER A 380 -35.16 33.35 4.46
CA SER A 380 -36.47 33.70 5.05
C SER A 380 -37.10 32.60 5.92
N TYR A 381 -36.67 31.33 5.81
CA TYR A 381 -37.24 30.19 6.57
C TYR A 381 -36.18 29.26 7.18
N VAL A 382 -34.92 29.72 7.29
CA VAL A 382 -33.80 28.90 7.78
C VAL A 382 -33.97 28.49 9.23
N GLN A 383 -34.60 29.34 10.05
CA GLN A 383 -34.67 29.15 11.50
C GLN A 383 -35.40 27.86 11.91
N GLU A 384 -36.52 27.51 11.28
CA GLU A 384 -37.27 26.29 11.63
C GLU A 384 -36.46 25.02 11.37
N LEU A 385 -35.86 24.91 10.18
CA LEU A 385 -35.03 23.76 9.82
C LEU A 385 -33.78 23.69 10.71
N GLN A 386 -33.15 24.84 10.97
CA GLN A 386 -31.98 24.95 11.84
C GLN A 386 -32.28 24.45 13.26
N ILE A 387 -33.37 24.92 13.87
CA ILE A 387 -33.82 24.48 15.19
C ILE A 387 -34.11 22.98 15.19
N GLY A 388 -34.74 22.47 14.13
CA GLY A 388 -35.00 21.03 13.96
C GLY A 388 -33.73 20.19 13.96
N ILE A 389 -32.73 20.58 13.17
CA ILE A 389 -31.42 19.89 13.10
C ILE A 389 -30.72 19.95 14.46
N GLU A 390 -30.61 21.13 15.07
CA GLU A 390 -29.97 21.30 16.38
C GLU A 390 -30.66 20.49 17.48
N THR A 391 -31.99 20.39 17.43
CA THR A 391 -32.77 19.59 18.37
C THR A 391 -32.44 18.11 18.22
N LEU A 392 -32.37 17.59 16.99
CA LEU A 392 -31.96 16.20 16.74
C LEU A 392 -30.51 15.92 17.20
N VAL A 393 -29.59 16.84 16.94
CA VAL A 393 -28.19 16.70 17.38
C VAL A 393 -28.06 16.76 18.91
N ARG A 394 -28.82 17.63 19.58
CA ARG A 394 -28.87 17.67 21.05
C ARG A 394 -29.43 16.37 21.63
N GLN A 395 -30.52 15.84 21.04
CA GLN A 395 -31.11 14.58 21.45
C GLN A 395 -30.15 13.39 21.28
N SER A 396 -29.40 13.34 20.17
CA SER A 396 -28.42 12.25 19.97
C SER A 396 -27.29 12.29 21.00
N ARG A 397 -26.78 13.49 21.33
CA ARG A 397 -25.71 13.67 22.34
C ARG A 397 -26.16 13.37 23.77
N SER A 398 -27.45 13.44 24.07
CA SER A 398 -28.00 13.18 25.41
C SER A 398 -28.21 11.69 25.71
N LEU A 399 -28.02 10.79 24.74
CA LEU A 399 -28.09 9.35 24.96
C LEU A 399 -26.88 8.88 25.81
N PRO A 400 -27.07 7.98 26.79
CA PRO A 400 -25.96 7.44 27.58
C PRO A 400 -24.93 6.78 26.65
N GLN A 401 -23.66 7.21 26.72
CA GLN A 401 -22.60 6.59 25.94
C GLN A 401 -22.26 5.21 26.56
N VAL A 402 -22.41 4.14 25.78
CA VAL A 402 -22.01 2.78 26.18
C VAL A 402 -20.57 2.54 25.76
N GLY A 403 -19.68 2.39 26.74
CA GLY A 403 -18.22 2.31 26.54
C GLY A 403 -17.52 3.60 26.95
N GLY A 404 -16.23 3.53 27.32
CA GLY A 404 -15.41 4.68 27.74
C GLY A 404 -15.21 5.73 26.63
N GLU A 405 -14.17 6.58 26.73
CA GLU A 405 -13.85 7.59 25.71
C GLU A 405 -13.80 6.96 24.29
N GLY A 406 -14.91 7.09 23.53
CA GLY A 406 -15.02 6.55 22.18
C GLY A 406 -14.12 7.28 21.19
N PRO A 407 -13.94 6.76 19.96
CA PRO A 407 -13.03 7.34 19.00
C PRO A 407 -13.41 8.79 18.66
N PRO A 408 -12.43 9.64 18.26
CA PRO A 408 -12.69 11.03 17.89
C PRO A 408 -13.60 11.10 16.66
N GLY A 409 -14.50 12.09 16.61
CA GLY A 409 -15.41 12.33 15.49
C GLY A 409 -16.56 13.24 15.93
N ARG A 410 -16.84 14.29 15.17
CA ARG A 410 -17.78 15.34 15.56
C ARG A 410 -18.90 15.53 14.54
N VAL A 411 -20.03 16.01 15.04
CA VAL A 411 -21.15 16.46 14.21
C VAL A 411 -21.10 17.99 14.12
N PHE A 412 -20.97 18.50 12.90
CA PHE A 412 -20.94 19.92 12.57
C PHE A 412 -22.25 20.32 11.89
N ILE A 413 -22.82 21.45 12.29
CA ILE A 413 -24.02 22.03 11.67
C ILE A 413 -23.57 23.35 11.04
N LEU A 414 -23.66 23.42 9.72
CA LEU A 414 -23.25 24.58 8.94
C LEU A 414 -24.45 25.15 8.16
N ARG A 415 -24.41 26.45 7.92
CA ARG A 415 -25.41 27.19 7.15
C ARG A 415 -24.79 27.66 5.84
N ALA A 416 -25.39 27.27 4.72
CA ALA A 416 -24.89 27.60 3.38
C ALA A 416 -24.90 29.12 3.11
N ASP A 417 -25.79 29.88 3.75
CA ASP A 417 -25.86 31.33 3.62
C ASP A 417 -24.81 32.10 4.45
N LEU A 418 -24.09 31.41 5.35
CA LEU A 418 -23.03 31.98 6.19
C LEU A 418 -21.62 31.56 5.76
N ILE A 419 -21.50 30.70 4.76
CA ILE A 419 -20.21 30.22 4.23
C ILE A 419 -20.10 30.53 2.74
N SER A 420 -18.88 30.75 2.25
CA SER A 420 -18.67 31.10 0.85
C SER A 420 -18.97 29.91 -0.09
N PRO A 421 -19.36 30.17 -1.35
CA PRO A 421 -19.55 29.10 -2.34
C PRO A 421 -18.30 28.24 -2.54
N GLU A 422 -17.11 28.82 -2.46
CA GLU A 422 -15.82 28.13 -2.56
C GLU A 422 -15.63 27.17 -1.38
N THR A 423 -16.03 27.59 -0.18
CA THR A 423 -15.97 26.75 1.03
C THR A 423 -16.95 25.58 0.94
N CYS A 424 -18.17 25.81 0.43
CA CYS A 424 -19.12 24.74 0.12
C CYS A 424 -18.57 23.74 -0.89
N ALA A 425 -17.94 24.24 -1.96
CA ALA A 425 -17.32 23.40 -2.99
C ALA A 425 -16.16 22.59 -2.41
N LEU A 426 -15.34 23.18 -1.53
CA LEU A 426 -14.28 22.47 -0.80
C LEU A 426 -14.82 21.37 0.09
N LEU A 427 -15.84 21.64 0.90
CA LEU A 427 -16.47 20.61 1.75
C LEU A 427 -16.98 19.42 0.91
N ALA A 428 -17.58 19.70 -0.25
CA ALA A 428 -18.03 18.66 -1.16
C ALA A 428 -16.84 17.89 -1.77
N SER A 429 -15.78 18.59 -2.19
CA SER A 429 -14.63 17.99 -2.86
C SER A 429 -13.86 17.03 -1.96
N VAL A 430 -13.76 17.32 -0.67
CA VAL A 430 -13.01 16.53 0.33
C VAL A 430 -13.83 15.41 0.95
N ALA A 431 -15.15 15.52 0.94
CA ALA A 431 -16.04 14.52 1.52
C ALA A 431 -15.89 13.17 0.82
N ARG A 432 -15.81 12.10 1.62
CA ARG A 432 -15.77 10.72 1.11
C ARG A 432 -17.16 10.24 0.69
N VAL A 433 -18.19 10.77 1.35
CA VAL A 433 -19.60 10.48 1.07
C VAL A 433 -20.38 11.77 1.09
N VAL A 434 -21.18 12.00 0.04
CA VAL A 434 -22.10 13.15 -0.07
C VAL A 434 -23.52 12.65 -0.26
N PHE A 435 -24.38 12.93 0.73
CA PHE A 435 -25.82 12.68 0.64
C PHE A 435 -26.58 13.99 0.45
N VAL A 436 -27.72 13.89 -0.23
CA VAL A 436 -28.61 15.02 -0.54
C VAL A 436 -30.01 14.65 -0.09
N GLY A 437 -30.63 15.47 0.77
CA GLY A 437 -31.94 15.18 1.36
C GLY A 437 -33.04 14.90 0.32
N GLN A 438 -33.03 15.65 -0.78
CA GLN A 438 -33.99 15.52 -1.88
C GLN A 438 -33.90 14.16 -2.60
N ARG A 439 -32.81 13.40 -2.41
CA ARG A 439 -32.60 12.10 -3.07
C ARG A 439 -33.25 10.94 -2.33
N GLY A 440 -33.95 11.19 -1.23
CA GLY A 440 -34.69 10.19 -0.46
C GLY A 440 -33.91 9.69 0.75
N ARG A 441 -34.33 8.53 1.28
CA ARG A 441 -33.77 7.93 2.49
C ARG A 441 -32.34 7.43 2.26
N LEU A 442 -31.65 7.09 3.35
CA LEU A 442 -30.29 6.55 3.27
C LEU A 442 -30.23 5.25 2.43
N SER A 443 -31.22 4.36 2.56
CA SER A 443 -31.35 3.14 1.75
C SER A 443 -31.40 3.45 0.26
N ASP A 444 -32.27 4.38 -0.14
CA ASP A 444 -32.51 4.71 -1.54
C ASP A 444 -31.25 5.25 -2.21
N GLN A 445 -30.42 5.99 -1.47
CA GLN A 445 -29.16 6.53 -1.97
C GLN A 445 -28.04 5.49 -2.03
N LEU A 446 -27.99 4.57 -1.07
CA LEU A 446 -27.00 3.48 -1.05
C LEU A 446 -27.32 2.37 -2.08
N ASP A 447 -28.59 2.12 -2.37
CA ASP A 447 -29.01 1.11 -3.36
C ASP A 447 -28.84 1.59 -4.81
N ARG A 448 -28.73 2.91 -5.03
CA ARG A 448 -28.37 3.48 -6.34
C ARG A 448 -26.91 3.29 -6.70
N VAL A 449 -26.05 2.93 -5.75
CA VAL A 449 -24.65 2.61 -6.03
C VAL A 449 -24.62 1.29 -6.79
N PRO A 450 -24.19 1.27 -8.06
CA PRO A 450 -24.21 0.04 -8.84
C PRO A 450 -23.29 -1.00 -8.20
N ASP A 451 -23.85 -2.16 -7.89
CA ASP A 451 -23.08 -3.34 -7.55
C ASP A 451 -22.34 -3.79 -8.81
N ARG A 452 -21.12 -3.27 -9.01
CA ARG A 452 -20.23 -3.81 -10.03
C ARG A 452 -19.84 -5.23 -9.60
N LYS A 453 -20.60 -6.21 -10.10
CA LYS A 453 -20.25 -7.63 -10.03
C LYS A 453 -18.78 -7.79 -10.40
N ILE A 454 -18.06 -8.50 -9.54
CA ILE A 454 -16.68 -8.90 -9.80
C ILE A 454 -16.74 -9.80 -11.04
N PRO A 455 -16.17 -9.40 -12.18
CA PRO A 455 -16.01 -10.35 -13.27
C PRO A 455 -15.11 -11.47 -12.75
N ALA A 456 -15.56 -12.71 -12.88
CA ALA A 456 -14.72 -13.89 -12.70
C ALA A 456 -13.44 -13.69 -13.53
N ARG A 457 -12.29 -13.68 -12.86
CA ARG A 457 -11.01 -13.47 -13.52
C ARG A 457 -10.38 -14.83 -13.71
N ALA A 458 -10.49 -15.37 -14.92
CA ALA A 458 -9.56 -16.40 -15.35
C ALA A 458 -8.15 -15.77 -15.31
N LEU A 459 -7.33 -16.16 -14.33
CA LEU A 459 -5.89 -15.92 -14.45
C LEU A 459 -5.47 -16.53 -15.79
N PRO A 460 -4.88 -15.76 -16.73
CA PRO A 460 -4.37 -16.38 -17.94
C PRO A 460 -3.40 -17.47 -17.50
N LYS A 461 -3.65 -18.72 -17.92
CA LYS A 461 -2.65 -19.78 -17.81
C LYS A 461 -1.43 -19.21 -18.50
N ARG A 462 -0.38 -18.87 -17.72
CA ARG A 462 0.88 -18.39 -18.25
C ARG A 462 1.37 -19.49 -19.18
N VAL A 463 1.14 -19.34 -20.47
CA VAL A 463 1.77 -20.19 -21.47
C VAL A 463 3.21 -19.75 -21.45
N VAL A 464 3.98 -20.39 -20.57
CA VAL A 464 5.43 -20.35 -20.63
C VAL A 464 5.77 -21.07 -21.93
N LEU A 465 5.83 -20.32 -23.03
CA LEU A 465 6.65 -20.74 -24.15
C LEU A 465 8.04 -20.89 -23.54
N ALA A 466 8.54 -22.12 -23.52
CA ALA A 466 9.88 -22.43 -23.07
C ALA A 466 10.83 -21.49 -23.82
N SER A 467 11.32 -20.47 -23.12
CA SER A 467 12.38 -19.64 -23.66
C SER A 467 13.58 -20.55 -23.69
N GLU A 468 14.18 -20.75 -24.87
CA GLU A 468 15.50 -21.35 -24.94
C GLU A 468 16.39 -20.61 -23.94
N ALA A 469 16.96 -21.34 -22.99
CA ALA A 469 17.86 -20.80 -21.98
C ALA A 469 19.11 -20.28 -22.71
N LYS A 470 19.09 -19.00 -23.10
CA LYS A 470 20.28 -18.34 -23.60
C LYS A 470 21.27 -18.20 -22.46
N ALA A 471 22.54 -18.31 -22.80
CA ALA A 471 23.66 -18.09 -21.89
C ALA A 471 23.45 -16.78 -21.11
N PRO A 472 23.79 -16.75 -19.80
CA PRO A 472 23.72 -15.52 -19.03
C PRO A 472 24.50 -14.42 -19.78
N PRO A 473 24.02 -13.16 -19.75
CA PRO A 473 24.78 -12.06 -20.34
C PRO A 473 26.21 -12.11 -19.80
N LEU A 474 27.20 -11.97 -20.68
CA LEU A 474 28.61 -11.92 -20.26
C LEU A 474 28.75 -10.75 -19.27
N LEU A 475 28.93 -11.08 -18.01
CA LEU A 475 29.30 -10.10 -17.01
C LEU A 475 30.70 -9.59 -17.35
N PRO A 476 30.97 -8.29 -17.20
CA PRO A 476 32.33 -7.80 -17.28
C PRO A 476 33.18 -8.46 -16.19
N ASN A 477 34.51 -8.38 -16.30
CA ASN A 477 35.38 -8.80 -15.20
C ASN A 477 35.09 -7.93 -13.97
N LEU A 478 34.56 -8.55 -12.91
CA LEU A 478 34.15 -7.86 -11.68
C LEU A 478 35.23 -7.99 -10.60
N GLU A 479 35.63 -6.87 -10.02
CA GLU A 479 36.43 -6.83 -8.79
C GLU A 479 35.53 -7.15 -7.58
N PHE A 480 36.04 -7.93 -6.61
CA PHE A 480 35.34 -8.26 -5.36
C PHE A 480 33.96 -8.92 -5.52
N PHE A 481 33.84 -9.85 -6.47
CA PHE A 481 32.59 -10.59 -6.69
C PHE A 481 32.18 -11.41 -5.47
N ASN A 482 30.98 -11.16 -4.95
CA ASN A 482 30.46 -11.78 -3.72
C ASN A 482 29.46 -12.93 -3.97
N GLY A 483 29.36 -13.41 -5.21
CA GLY A 483 28.38 -14.43 -5.63
C GLY A 483 27.12 -13.85 -6.25
N LEU A 484 26.79 -12.58 -6.01
CA LEU A 484 25.67 -11.87 -6.66
C LEU A 484 26.14 -10.66 -7.47
N GLY A 485 27.16 -9.94 -7.00
CA GLY A 485 27.65 -8.73 -7.65
C GLY A 485 29.07 -8.35 -7.26
N GLY A 486 29.63 -7.38 -7.96
CA GLY A 486 30.99 -6.88 -7.76
C GLY A 486 31.19 -5.54 -8.49
N PHE A 487 32.34 -4.93 -8.27
CA PHE A 487 32.69 -3.65 -8.88
C PHE A 487 33.18 -3.82 -10.32
N ALA A 488 32.67 -2.99 -11.24
CA ALA A 488 33.13 -2.92 -12.62
C ALA A 488 33.80 -1.57 -12.87
N GLU A 489 34.42 -1.45 -14.05
CA GLU A 489 35.00 -0.19 -14.54
C GLU A 489 35.93 0.49 -13.51
N ASN A 490 36.86 -0.29 -12.95
CA ASN A 490 37.80 0.15 -11.93
C ASN A 490 37.14 0.72 -10.65
N GLY A 491 35.95 0.24 -10.28
CA GLY A 491 35.22 0.69 -9.08
C GLY A 491 34.19 1.78 -9.33
N ARG A 492 33.94 2.17 -10.59
CA ARG A 492 32.96 3.22 -10.94
C ARG A 492 31.52 2.72 -10.90
N GLU A 493 31.30 1.45 -11.22
CA GLU A 493 29.98 0.80 -11.14
C GLU A 493 29.98 -0.35 -10.12
N TYR A 494 28.83 -0.61 -9.52
CA TYR A 494 28.53 -1.88 -8.86
C TYR A 494 27.51 -2.67 -9.69
N VAL A 495 27.92 -3.84 -10.17
CA VAL A 495 27.12 -4.67 -11.07
C VAL A 495 26.62 -5.89 -10.32
N THR A 496 25.31 -6.12 -10.34
CA THR A 496 24.66 -7.28 -9.72
C THR A 496 23.96 -8.11 -10.78
N SER A 497 24.15 -9.43 -10.74
CA SER A 497 23.44 -10.39 -11.58
C SER A 497 22.54 -11.28 -10.73
N LEU A 498 21.25 -11.27 -11.02
CA LEU A 498 20.26 -12.10 -10.36
C LEU A 498 19.76 -13.16 -11.35
N GLY A 499 20.14 -14.41 -11.14
CA GLY A 499 19.60 -15.56 -11.87
C GLY A 499 18.17 -15.91 -11.44
N PRO A 500 17.55 -16.95 -12.03
CA PRO A 500 16.22 -17.40 -11.66
C PRO A 500 16.09 -17.68 -10.14
N GLY A 501 15.07 -17.12 -9.50
CA GLY A 501 14.81 -17.31 -8.06
C GLY A 501 15.80 -16.65 -7.09
N GLN A 502 16.87 -16.01 -7.57
CA GLN A 502 17.85 -15.32 -6.73
C GLN A 502 17.39 -13.90 -6.36
N SER A 503 17.68 -13.50 -5.13
CA SER A 503 17.42 -12.14 -4.63
C SER A 503 18.61 -11.64 -3.82
N THR A 504 18.77 -10.32 -3.76
CA THR A 504 19.73 -9.69 -2.84
C THR A 504 19.36 -9.97 -1.38
N PRO A 505 20.31 -10.14 -0.44
CA PRO A 505 19.99 -10.43 0.96
C PRO A 505 19.23 -9.29 1.67
N ALA A 506 19.46 -8.06 1.20
CA ALA A 506 18.71 -6.85 1.55
C ALA A 506 18.63 -5.98 0.29
N PRO A 507 17.71 -5.00 0.21
CA PRO A 507 17.64 -4.10 -0.94
C PRO A 507 18.96 -3.33 -1.12
N TRP A 508 19.73 -3.75 -2.12
CA TRP A 508 20.89 -2.98 -2.59
C TRP A 508 20.37 -1.88 -3.50
N ILE A 509 20.58 -0.63 -3.09
CA ILE A 509 20.01 0.53 -3.77
C ILE A 509 21.10 1.46 -4.27
N ASN A 510 20.75 2.24 -5.29
CA ASN A 510 21.41 3.50 -5.60
C ASN A 510 20.46 4.66 -5.32
N VAL A 511 21.04 5.79 -4.90
CA VAL A 511 20.34 7.07 -4.76
C VAL A 511 20.93 8.01 -5.79
N VAL A 512 20.09 8.51 -6.69
CA VAL A 512 20.47 9.45 -7.74
C VAL A 512 19.70 10.74 -7.48
N ALA A 513 20.41 11.84 -7.25
CA ALA A 513 19.80 13.10 -6.89
C ALA A 513 20.62 14.29 -7.39
N ASN A 514 19.94 15.41 -7.57
CA ASN A 514 20.51 16.75 -7.53
C ASN A 514 19.96 17.48 -6.29
N SER A 515 20.30 18.77 -6.13
CA SER A 515 19.94 19.55 -4.94
C SER A 515 18.43 19.68 -4.66
N GLY A 516 17.58 19.50 -5.67
CA GLY A 516 16.13 19.72 -5.58
C GLY A 516 15.28 18.54 -6.01
N PHE A 517 15.84 17.41 -6.45
CA PHE A 517 15.10 16.29 -6.99
C PHE A 517 15.93 15.02 -6.95
N GLY A 518 15.27 13.87 -6.83
CA GLY A 518 15.99 12.61 -6.93
C GLY A 518 15.08 11.39 -6.92
N PHE A 519 15.71 10.25 -7.11
CA PHE A 519 15.10 8.95 -6.94
C PHE A 519 16.06 7.98 -6.27
N GLN A 520 15.49 6.96 -5.61
CA GLN A 520 16.22 5.76 -5.24
C GLN A 520 15.73 4.61 -6.10
N VAL A 521 16.61 3.65 -6.39
CA VAL A 521 16.23 2.42 -7.10
C VAL A 521 17.04 1.24 -6.57
N ALA A 522 16.35 0.12 -6.35
CA ALA A 522 16.95 -1.14 -5.93
C ALA A 522 17.44 -1.96 -7.13
N THR A 523 18.33 -2.92 -6.87
CA THR A 523 18.77 -3.92 -7.86
C THR A 523 17.62 -4.64 -8.55
N GLU A 524 16.51 -4.93 -7.86
CA GLU A 524 15.36 -5.55 -8.52
C GLU A 524 14.53 -4.57 -9.37
N GLY A 525 14.82 -3.27 -9.34
CA GLY A 525 14.14 -2.20 -10.09
C GLY A 525 13.06 -1.44 -9.31
N GLY A 526 12.79 -1.80 -8.05
CA GLY A 526 11.87 -1.05 -7.21
C GLY A 526 12.45 0.33 -6.88
N GLY A 527 11.69 1.41 -7.15
CA GLY A 527 12.14 2.77 -6.94
C GLY A 527 11.10 3.70 -6.34
N ALA A 528 11.59 4.86 -5.87
CA ALA A 528 10.80 5.96 -5.34
C ALA A 528 11.42 7.29 -5.76
N THR A 529 10.59 8.25 -6.19
CA THR A 529 10.99 9.56 -6.71
C THR A 529 10.36 10.68 -5.89
N TRP A 530 11.09 11.77 -5.69
CA TRP A 530 10.64 12.94 -4.94
C TRP A 530 11.10 14.25 -5.60
N SER A 531 10.46 15.35 -5.21
CA SER A 531 10.88 16.70 -5.59
C SER A 531 10.92 17.60 -4.37
N VAL A 532 11.98 18.39 -4.23
CA VAL A 532 12.32 19.31 -3.13
C VAL A 532 12.52 18.64 -1.77
N ASN A 533 11.67 17.69 -1.38
CA ASN A 533 11.68 17.05 -0.09
C ASN A 533 11.33 15.56 -0.22
N SER A 534 12.28 14.69 0.13
CA SER A 534 12.14 13.23 0.01
C SER A 534 11.14 12.59 0.96
N ARG A 535 10.68 13.32 1.98
CA ARG A 535 9.68 12.84 2.95
C ARG A 535 8.31 13.46 2.70
N GLU A 536 8.23 14.78 2.63
CA GLU A 536 6.96 15.53 2.62
C GLU A 536 6.40 15.75 1.20
N ASN A 537 7.18 15.48 0.15
CA ASN A 537 6.78 15.66 -1.24
C ASN A 537 7.30 14.52 -2.13
N GLN A 538 6.92 13.30 -1.77
CA GLN A 538 7.15 12.12 -2.60
C GLN A 538 6.26 12.21 -3.85
N ILE A 539 6.84 11.94 -5.03
CA ILE A 539 6.09 11.83 -6.29
C ILE A 539 5.52 10.41 -6.40
N THR A 540 6.36 9.41 -6.13
CA THR A 540 6.00 7.98 -6.11
C THR A 540 6.31 7.37 -4.73
N PRO A 541 5.64 6.27 -4.32
CA PRO A 541 5.72 5.76 -2.95
C PRO A 541 7.13 5.35 -2.55
N TRP A 542 7.61 5.91 -1.44
CA TRP A 542 8.78 5.39 -0.74
C TRP A 542 8.41 4.20 0.15
N SER A 543 9.24 3.16 0.13
CA SER A 543 9.11 1.99 0.98
C SER A 543 10.44 1.66 1.64
N ASN A 544 10.39 1.35 2.93
CA ASN A 544 11.49 0.80 3.71
C ASN A 544 11.22 -0.65 4.13
N ASP A 545 10.38 -1.37 3.38
CA ASP A 545 10.12 -2.80 3.58
C ASP A 545 11.23 -3.64 2.91
N PRO A 546 12.18 -4.21 3.68
CA PRO A 546 13.31 -4.94 3.12
C PRO A 546 12.93 -6.31 2.53
N VAL A 547 11.75 -6.84 2.86
CA VAL A 547 11.31 -8.16 2.42
C VAL A 547 10.64 -8.03 1.05
N THR A 548 9.61 -7.20 0.97
CA THR A 548 8.76 -7.08 -0.22
C THR A 548 9.38 -6.15 -1.26
N ASN A 549 9.94 -5.02 -0.83
CA ASN A 549 10.46 -3.97 -1.71
C ASN A 549 9.48 -3.58 -2.84
N ARG A 550 8.21 -3.29 -2.49
CA ARG A 550 7.13 -2.99 -3.45
C ARG A 550 7.51 -1.80 -4.36
N PRO A 551 7.47 -1.95 -5.69
CA PRO A 551 7.76 -0.86 -6.62
C PRO A 551 6.64 0.17 -6.67
N GLY A 552 6.98 1.46 -6.68
CA GLY A 552 6.06 2.57 -7.00
C GLY A 552 6.02 2.94 -8.48
N GLU A 553 6.98 2.44 -9.25
CA GLU A 553 7.17 2.68 -10.68
C GLU A 553 7.48 1.38 -11.40
N ALA A 554 7.01 1.22 -12.64
CA ALA A 554 7.28 0.03 -13.44
C ALA A 554 7.23 0.30 -14.94
N PHE A 555 7.96 -0.53 -15.69
CA PHE A 555 7.83 -0.64 -17.15
C PHE A 555 7.34 -2.03 -17.51
N TYR A 556 6.37 -2.10 -18.41
CA TYR A 556 5.83 -3.34 -18.95
C TYR A 556 6.06 -3.41 -20.44
N ILE A 557 6.47 -4.57 -20.93
CA ILE A 557 6.55 -4.91 -22.34
C ILE A 557 5.52 -6.00 -22.58
N HIS A 558 4.58 -5.73 -23.47
CA HIS A 558 3.53 -6.66 -23.87
C HIS A 558 3.66 -6.95 -25.37
N ASP A 559 3.65 -8.23 -25.74
CA ASP A 559 3.67 -8.68 -27.13
C ASP A 559 2.24 -8.97 -27.60
N TYR A 560 1.76 -8.23 -28.59
CA TYR A 560 0.39 -8.40 -29.11
C TYR A 560 0.17 -9.72 -29.85
N GLU A 561 1.24 -10.33 -30.40
CA GLU A 561 1.11 -11.61 -31.10
C GLU A 561 1.01 -12.80 -30.14
N THR A 562 1.80 -12.78 -29.06
CA THR A 562 1.89 -13.92 -28.13
C THR A 562 1.12 -13.72 -26.82
N GLY A 563 0.70 -12.49 -26.51
CA GLY A 563 0.13 -12.11 -25.20
C GLY A 563 1.15 -12.15 -24.06
N ALA A 564 2.45 -12.23 -24.37
CA ALA A 564 3.48 -12.32 -23.33
C ALA A 564 3.69 -10.95 -22.66
N LEU A 565 3.85 -10.96 -21.34
CA LEU A 565 4.07 -9.76 -20.52
C LEU A 565 5.31 -9.93 -19.64
N TRP A 566 6.24 -8.97 -19.69
CA TRP A 566 7.45 -8.95 -18.87
C TRP A 566 7.94 -7.53 -18.59
N SER A 567 8.92 -7.38 -17.68
CA SER A 567 9.54 -6.10 -17.31
C SER A 567 11.05 -6.08 -17.59
N PRO A 568 11.67 -4.91 -17.82
CA PRO A 568 13.13 -4.79 -17.96
C PRO A 568 13.86 -5.05 -16.65
N THR A 569 13.17 -4.91 -15.53
CA THR A 569 13.65 -5.09 -14.17
C THR A 569 13.11 -6.38 -13.55
N ALA A 570 13.74 -6.87 -12.49
CA ALA A 570 13.35 -8.13 -11.83
C ALA A 570 12.05 -8.04 -11.01
N SER A 571 11.53 -6.82 -10.81
CA SER A 571 10.25 -6.45 -10.20
C SER A 571 9.59 -5.38 -11.10
N PRO A 572 8.25 -5.39 -11.30
CA PRO A 572 7.25 -6.22 -10.61
C PRO A 572 7.11 -7.64 -11.19
N ILE A 573 7.52 -7.90 -12.43
CA ILE A 573 7.36 -9.22 -13.05
C ILE A 573 8.69 -9.96 -13.02
N ARG A 574 8.77 -11.02 -12.21
CA ARG A 574 9.90 -11.94 -12.25
C ARG A 574 9.72 -12.92 -13.42
N GLY A 575 10.55 -12.75 -14.44
CA GLY A 575 10.67 -13.65 -15.59
C GLY A 575 11.69 -14.77 -15.38
N GLU A 576 11.86 -15.56 -16.44
CA GLU A 576 12.94 -16.55 -16.54
C GLU A 576 14.20 -15.89 -17.10
N GLY A 577 15.37 -16.39 -16.70
CA GLY A 577 16.67 -15.83 -17.10
C GLY A 577 17.29 -14.90 -16.05
N SER A 578 18.39 -14.28 -16.44
CA SER A 578 19.17 -13.40 -15.57
C SER A 578 18.78 -11.93 -15.76
N TYR A 579 18.82 -11.19 -14.66
CA TYR A 579 18.70 -9.74 -14.61
C TYR A 579 20.03 -9.15 -14.18
N VAL A 580 20.51 -8.13 -14.90
CA VAL A 580 21.73 -7.41 -14.53
C VAL A 580 21.35 -5.98 -14.17
N ALA A 581 21.69 -5.57 -12.95
CA ALA A 581 21.57 -4.17 -12.52
C ALA A 581 22.97 -3.57 -12.40
N ARG A 582 23.13 -2.33 -12.85
CA ARG A 582 24.34 -1.53 -12.77
C ARG A 582 24.02 -0.27 -12.01
N HIS A 583 24.66 -0.08 -10.87
CA HIS A 583 24.57 1.16 -10.12
C HIS A 583 25.86 1.95 -10.35
N GLY A 584 25.74 3.09 -11.01
CA GLY A 584 26.84 4.03 -11.25
C GLY A 584 26.65 5.32 -10.47
N ARG A 585 27.60 6.25 -10.60
CA ARG A 585 27.51 7.56 -9.97
C ARG A 585 26.56 8.45 -10.80
N GLY A 586 25.38 8.77 -10.26
CA GLY A 586 24.40 9.61 -10.95
C GLY A 586 23.44 8.88 -11.90
N TYR A 587 23.55 7.56 -12.03
CA TYR A 587 22.64 6.76 -12.86
C TYR A 587 22.45 5.33 -12.35
N SER A 588 21.46 4.62 -12.89
CA SER A 588 21.34 3.17 -12.77
C SER A 588 20.85 2.55 -14.07
N GLY A 589 21.43 1.40 -14.44
CA GLY A 589 21.09 0.63 -15.63
C GLY A 589 20.53 -0.75 -15.28
N PHE A 590 19.61 -1.26 -16.11
CA PHE A 590 19.04 -2.59 -15.99
C PHE A 590 19.02 -3.29 -17.34
N GLN A 591 19.52 -4.51 -17.37
CA GLN A 591 19.58 -5.33 -18.58
C GLN A 591 18.87 -6.65 -18.35
N HIS A 592 18.01 -7.00 -19.30
CA HIS A 592 17.28 -8.26 -19.28
C HIS A 592 16.95 -8.70 -20.72
N THR A 593 16.98 -10.00 -20.99
CA THR A 593 16.58 -10.54 -22.30
C THR A 593 15.49 -11.57 -22.08
N ALA A 594 14.35 -11.39 -22.73
CA ALA A 594 13.23 -12.32 -22.68
C ALA A 594 12.47 -12.29 -24.00
N GLN A 595 11.86 -13.43 -24.37
CA GLN A 595 11.02 -13.52 -25.56
C GLN A 595 11.71 -13.06 -26.85
N GLY A 596 13.03 -13.26 -26.97
CA GLY A 596 13.82 -12.80 -28.12
C GLY A 596 14.02 -11.28 -28.21
N ILE A 597 13.69 -10.51 -27.17
CA ILE A 597 13.92 -9.08 -27.06
C ILE A 597 14.95 -8.81 -25.96
N ALA A 598 16.03 -8.12 -26.29
CA ALA A 598 16.97 -7.58 -25.31
C ALA A 598 16.50 -6.18 -24.87
N LEU A 599 16.49 -5.95 -23.57
CA LEU A 599 16.07 -4.72 -22.92
C LEU A 599 17.25 -4.09 -22.18
N ASP A 600 17.42 -2.79 -22.36
CA ASP A 600 18.37 -1.97 -21.62
C ASP A 600 17.66 -0.70 -21.13
N LEU A 601 17.46 -0.59 -19.81
CA LEU A 601 16.82 0.54 -19.15
C LEU A 601 17.88 1.35 -18.40
N LEU A 602 18.13 2.57 -18.83
CA LEU A 602 18.97 3.54 -18.14
C LEU A 602 18.12 4.60 -17.45
N GLN A 603 18.44 4.93 -16.20
CA GLN A 603 17.75 5.96 -15.42
C GLN A 603 18.75 6.93 -14.78
N PHE A 604 18.52 8.23 -14.93
CA PHE A 604 19.36 9.28 -14.34
C PHE A 604 18.58 10.58 -14.10
N VAL A 605 19.20 11.52 -13.41
CA VAL A 605 18.66 12.87 -13.14
C VAL A 605 19.68 13.91 -13.66
N PRO A 606 19.25 14.92 -14.44
CA PRO A 606 20.13 16.03 -14.84
C PRO A 606 20.63 16.84 -13.64
N LEU A 607 21.72 17.58 -13.82
CA LEU A 607 22.41 18.28 -12.71
C LEU A 607 21.55 19.30 -11.96
N THR A 608 20.53 19.89 -12.59
CA THR A 608 19.77 21.01 -12.01
C THR A 608 18.25 20.87 -12.07
N ASP A 609 17.72 20.16 -13.07
CA ASP A 609 16.29 20.15 -13.32
C ASP A 609 15.55 19.02 -12.56
N PRO A 610 14.30 19.23 -12.11
CA PRO A 610 13.55 18.26 -11.32
C PRO A 610 12.83 17.21 -12.20
N ILE A 611 13.62 16.45 -12.95
CA ILE A 611 13.16 15.45 -13.91
C ILE A 611 14.00 14.18 -13.84
N LYS A 612 13.33 13.03 -13.70
CA LYS A 612 13.91 11.71 -13.90
C LYS A 612 13.77 11.36 -15.36
N ILE A 613 14.87 10.97 -15.99
CA ILE A 613 14.92 10.51 -17.37
C ILE A 613 15.12 9.00 -17.35
N SER A 614 14.19 8.25 -17.95
CA SER A 614 14.30 6.81 -18.15
C SER A 614 14.34 6.51 -19.64
N ARG A 615 15.43 5.88 -20.11
CA ARG A 615 15.63 5.48 -21.52
C ARG A 615 15.59 3.96 -21.60
N LEU A 616 14.59 3.42 -22.27
CA LEU A 616 14.43 1.98 -22.49
C LEU A 616 14.74 1.66 -23.95
N LYS A 617 15.86 0.99 -24.20
CA LYS A 617 16.21 0.43 -25.52
C LYS A 617 15.68 -0.98 -25.62
N LEU A 618 14.95 -1.26 -26.70
CA LEU A 618 14.46 -2.58 -27.07
C LEU A 618 15.16 -3.03 -28.35
N HIS A 619 15.86 -4.16 -28.29
CA HIS A 619 16.54 -4.76 -29.44
C HIS A 619 15.94 -6.13 -29.77
N ASN A 620 15.46 -6.29 -31.01
CA ASN A 620 14.88 -7.54 -31.46
C ASN A 620 15.97 -8.51 -31.91
N THR A 621 16.24 -9.53 -31.11
CA THR A 621 17.25 -10.56 -31.46
C THR A 621 16.71 -11.65 -32.38
N SER A 622 15.44 -11.59 -32.78
CA SER A 622 14.80 -12.55 -33.66
C SER A 622 14.78 -12.09 -35.12
N SER A 623 14.52 -13.02 -36.04
CA SER A 623 14.43 -12.79 -37.49
C SER A 623 13.06 -12.32 -37.97
N ARG A 624 12.09 -12.11 -37.07
CA ARG A 624 10.71 -11.67 -37.41
C ARG A 624 10.40 -10.28 -36.88
N ASN A 625 9.45 -9.60 -37.51
CA ASN A 625 8.88 -8.36 -36.94
C ASN A 625 8.21 -8.66 -35.60
N ARG A 626 8.19 -7.68 -34.70
CA ARG A 626 7.51 -7.76 -33.40
C ARG A 626 6.62 -6.55 -33.20
N TYR A 627 5.40 -6.80 -32.72
CA TYR A 627 4.42 -5.76 -32.41
C TYR A 627 4.25 -5.71 -30.90
N LEU A 628 4.91 -4.73 -30.28
CA LEU A 628 4.99 -4.61 -28.84
C LEU A 628 4.26 -3.35 -28.38
N SER A 629 3.80 -3.34 -27.14
CA SER A 629 3.52 -2.10 -26.42
C SER A 629 4.46 -1.96 -25.24
N VAL A 630 4.89 -0.73 -24.99
CA VAL A 630 5.60 -0.34 -23.77
C VAL A 630 4.68 0.51 -22.93
N THR A 631 4.48 0.12 -21.68
CA THR A 631 3.68 0.88 -20.70
C THR A 631 4.57 1.31 -19.54
N ALA A 632 4.63 2.62 -19.30
CA ALA A 632 5.22 3.20 -18.09
C ALA A 632 4.12 3.43 -17.05
N TYR A 633 4.37 2.98 -15.82
CA TYR A 633 3.45 3.11 -14.68
C TYR A 633 4.12 3.86 -13.55
N ALA A 634 3.43 4.85 -12.98
CA ALA A 634 3.80 5.56 -11.77
C ALA A 634 2.61 5.63 -10.81
N GLU A 635 2.79 5.23 -9.55
CA GLU A 635 1.79 5.39 -8.50
C GLU A 635 1.91 6.80 -7.91
N TRP A 636 0.86 7.63 -7.98
CA TRP A 636 0.96 9.02 -7.51
C TRP A 636 0.80 9.11 -5.98
N VAL A 637 1.71 9.84 -5.33
CA VAL A 637 1.63 10.20 -3.91
C VAL A 637 1.39 11.69 -3.71
N LEU A 638 2.29 12.53 -4.22
CA LEU A 638 2.25 13.99 -4.09
C LEU A 638 2.11 14.48 -2.64
N GLY A 639 2.90 13.89 -1.75
CA GLY A 639 2.91 14.21 -0.32
C GLY A 639 3.69 13.18 0.50
N SER A 640 3.34 13.00 1.77
CA SER A 640 4.06 12.13 2.70
C SER A 640 3.63 10.66 2.69
N SER A 641 2.36 10.38 2.37
CA SER A 641 1.83 9.01 2.29
C SER A 641 0.62 8.95 1.38
N ARG A 642 0.60 7.93 0.50
CA ARG A 642 -0.51 7.69 -0.42
C ARG A 642 -1.85 7.51 0.28
N THR A 643 -1.86 6.82 1.43
CA THR A 643 -3.09 6.56 2.20
C THR A 643 -3.83 7.85 2.58
N VAL A 644 -3.09 8.96 2.77
CA VAL A 644 -3.66 10.27 3.10
C VAL A 644 -3.97 11.08 1.84
N THR A 645 -3.07 11.08 0.86
CA THR A 645 -3.14 11.99 -0.29
C THR A 645 -4.00 11.49 -1.43
N ALA A 646 -4.14 10.18 -1.63
CA ALA A 646 -4.82 9.61 -2.79
C ALA A 646 -6.21 10.18 -3.08
N PRO A 647 -7.09 10.45 -2.07
CA PRO A 647 -8.41 11.04 -2.31
C PRO A 647 -8.39 12.47 -2.88
N PHE A 648 -7.25 13.15 -2.82
CA PHE A 648 -7.08 14.56 -3.19
C PHE A 648 -6.16 14.77 -4.39
N VAL A 649 -5.54 13.69 -4.90
CA VAL A 649 -4.75 13.76 -6.12
C VAL A 649 -5.69 13.84 -7.32
N THR A 650 -5.42 14.79 -8.20
CA THR A 650 -6.14 14.96 -9.47
C THR A 650 -5.19 14.80 -10.63
N THR A 651 -5.69 14.23 -11.73
CA THR A 651 -4.94 14.03 -12.97
C THR A 651 -5.62 14.72 -14.15
N GLU A 652 -4.83 15.19 -15.10
CA GLU A 652 -5.30 15.78 -16.36
C GLU A 652 -4.31 15.47 -17.49
N ILE A 653 -4.74 15.55 -18.74
CA ILE A 653 -3.83 15.58 -19.89
C ILE A 653 -3.65 17.03 -20.31
N ASP A 654 -2.41 17.50 -20.28
CA ASP A 654 -2.08 18.85 -20.70
C ASP A 654 -2.28 18.98 -22.22
N PRO A 655 -3.13 19.91 -22.69
CA PRO A 655 -3.45 20.02 -24.12
C PRO A 655 -2.28 20.50 -24.98
N ALA A 656 -1.29 21.20 -24.39
CA ALA A 656 -0.15 21.74 -25.15
C ALA A 656 0.92 20.67 -25.41
N THR A 657 1.21 19.84 -24.41
CA THR A 657 2.28 18.84 -24.49
C THR A 657 1.77 17.42 -24.71
N GLY A 658 0.52 17.13 -24.36
CA GLY A 658 -0.03 15.76 -24.29
C GLY A 658 0.43 14.96 -23.07
N ALA A 659 1.26 15.54 -22.20
CA ALA A 659 1.74 14.88 -20.98
C ALA A 659 0.61 14.75 -19.95
N MET A 660 0.70 13.74 -19.09
CA MET A 660 -0.20 13.63 -17.94
C MET A 660 0.33 14.50 -16.81
N PHE A 661 -0.50 15.42 -16.32
CA PHE A 661 -0.23 16.20 -15.12
C PHE A 661 -0.97 15.61 -13.92
N ALA A 662 -0.34 15.71 -12.76
CA ALA A 662 -0.90 15.31 -11.47
C ALA A 662 -0.67 16.39 -10.42
N ARG A 663 -1.69 16.67 -9.59
CA ARG A 663 -1.68 17.75 -8.60
C ARG A 663 -2.31 17.28 -7.29
N ASN A 664 -1.91 17.91 -6.19
CA ASN A 664 -2.51 17.69 -4.88
C ASN A 664 -2.68 19.02 -4.14
N ALA A 665 -3.80 19.73 -4.41
CA ALA A 665 -4.10 21.02 -3.79
C ALA A 665 -4.28 20.94 -2.26
N TRP A 666 -4.55 19.75 -1.73
CA TRP A 666 -4.70 19.50 -0.29
C TRP A 666 -3.39 19.68 0.48
N ASN A 667 -2.25 19.47 -0.19
CA ASN A 667 -0.93 19.65 0.40
C ASN A 667 -0.64 21.15 0.61
N ALA A 668 -0.55 21.57 1.88
CA ALA A 668 -0.36 22.98 2.23
C ALA A 668 0.99 23.56 1.73
N ALA A 669 2.05 22.77 1.68
CA ALA A 669 3.39 23.24 1.32
C ALA A 669 3.68 23.15 -0.19
N PHE A 670 3.08 22.16 -0.87
CA PHE A 670 3.41 21.83 -2.27
C PHE A 670 2.21 21.87 -3.22
N GLY A 671 1.05 22.35 -2.77
CA GLY A 671 -0.21 22.24 -3.52
C GLY A 671 -0.28 23.00 -4.86
N SER A 672 0.60 23.98 -5.08
CA SER A 672 0.71 24.69 -6.37
C SER A 672 1.53 23.92 -7.43
N ARG A 673 2.35 22.95 -7.00
CA ARG A 673 3.27 22.22 -7.88
C ARG A 673 2.54 21.23 -8.77
N VAL A 674 3.15 20.94 -9.91
CA VAL A 674 2.59 20.06 -10.95
C VAL A 674 3.56 18.94 -11.24
N ALA A 675 3.19 17.73 -10.84
CA ALA A 675 3.91 16.53 -11.26
C ALA A 675 3.50 16.17 -12.69
N PHE A 676 4.40 15.53 -13.43
CA PHE A 676 4.12 15.13 -14.80
C PHE A 676 4.73 13.78 -15.14
N ALA A 677 4.07 13.05 -16.04
CA ALA A 677 4.52 11.83 -16.68
C ALA A 677 4.37 11.99 -18.21
N ASP A 678 5.42 11.65 -18.97
CA ASP A 678 5.45 11.83 -20.42
C ASP A 678 6.29 10.76 -21.14
N LEU A 679 5.76 10.11 -22.18
CA LEU A 679 6.50 9.17 -23.04
C LEU A 679 7.16 9.91 -24.22
N ASN A 680 7.78 11.07 -23.96
CA ASN A 680 8.33 11.94 -24.99
C ASN A 680 7.29 12.30 -26.07
N GLY A 681 6.02 12.47 -25.67
CA GLY A 681 4.90 12.74 -26.57
C GLY A 681 4.44 11.55 -27.43
N CYS A 682 4.95 10.35 -27.19
CA CYS A 682 4.63 9.15 -27.96
C CYS A 682 3.52 8.28 -27.33
N GLN A 683 2.92 8.71 -26.23
CA GLN A 683 1.80 8.01 -25.60
C GLN A 683 0.57 7.92 -26.54
N THR A 684 0.06 6.72 -26.76
CA THR A 684 -1.11 6.42 -27.60
C THR A 684 -2.42 6.39 -26.80
N ASP A 685 -2.33 5.91 -25.57
CA ASP A 685 -3.41 5.78 -24.60
C ASP A 685 -2.85 5.80 -23.18
N TRP A 686 -3.74 6.00 -22.20
CA TRP A 686 -3.38 6.21 -20.81
C TRP A 686 -4.53 5.91 -19.85
N THR A 687 -4.22 5.80 -18.55
CA THR A 687 -5.21 5.91 -17.49
C THR A 687 -4.63 6.55 -16.23
N GLY A 688 -5.44 7.38 -15.60
CA GLY A 688 -5.24 7.96 -14.27
C GLY A 688 -5.83 7.11 -13.14
N ASP A 689 -6.48 5.98 -13.45
CA ASP A 689 -7.14 5.10 -12.47
C ASP A 689 -6.37 3.77 -12.31
N ARG A 690 -5.73 3.61 -11.15
CA ARG A 690 -4.99 2.41 -10.76
C ARG A 690 -5.90 1.20 -10.69
N ARG A 691 -7.20 1.37 -10.40
CA ARG A 691 -8.16 0.26 -10.36
C ARG A 691 -8.42 -0.30 -11.75
N GLU A 692 -8.43 0.53 -12.78
CA GLU A 692 -8.47 0.09 -14.18
C GLU A 692 -7.18 -0.67 -14.52
N PHE A 693 -6.03 -0.13 -14.13
CA PHE A 693 -4.74 -0.71 -14.50
C PHE A 693 -4.47 -2.06 -13.82
N ILE A 694 -4.53 -2.10 -12.49
CA ILE A 694 -4.20 -3.29 -11.68
C ILE A 694 -5.37 -4.28 -11.65
N GLY A 695 -6.60 -3.79 -11.66
CA GLY A 695 -7.80 -4.57 -11.40
C GLY A 695 -8.12 -4.70 -9.91
N ARG A 696 -9.40 -4.96 -9.60
CA ARG A 696 -9.86 -5.17 -8.22
C ARG A 696 -9.23 -6.45 -7.63
N ASN A 697 -8.65 -6.33 -6.44
CA ASN A 697 -7.88 -7.36 -5.76
C ASN A 697 -6.66 -7.86 -6.58
N GLY A 698 -6.20 -7.06 -7.55
CA GLY A 698 -5.08 -7.39 -8.42
C GLY A 698 -3.72 -7.08 -7.82
N ILE A 699 -2.67 -7.31 -8.60
CA ILE A 699 -1.26 -7.06 -8.23
C ILE A 699 -0.49 -6.51 -9.43
N LEU A 700 0.57 -5.74 -9.17
CA LEU A 700 1.42 -5.16 -10.22
C LEU A 700 2.15 -6.22 -11.06
N SER A 701 2.39 -7.42 -10.53
CA SER A 701 3.01 -8.50 -11.30
C SER A 701 2.06 -9.18 -12.30
N SER A 702 0.76 -8.87 -12.25
CA SER A 702 -0.26 -9.37 -13.18
C SER A 702 -1.44 -8.36 -13.27
N PRO A 703 -1.21 -7.20 -13.91
CA PRO A 703 -2.21 -6.13 -14.01
C PRO A 703 -3.33 -6.50 -14.98
N ALA A 704 -4.58 -6.20 -14.62
CA ALA A 704 -5.76 -6.49 -15.44
C ALA A 704 -5.78 -5.77 -16.79
N ALA A 705 -5.09 -4.62 -16.93
CA ALA A 705 -5.00 -3.87 -18.19
C ALA A 705 -4.44 -4.68 -19.37
N PHE A 706 -3.74 -5.79 -19.12
CA PHE A 706 -3.16 -6.64 -20.16
C PHE A 706 -3.99 -7.90 -20.45
N ASP A 707 -5.08 -8.18 -19.71
CA ASP A 707 -5.83 -9.44 -19.83
C ASP A 707 -6.62 -9.54 -21.17
N ASN A 708 -7.04 -8.42 -21.77
CA ASN A 708 -7.95 -8.42 -22.94
C ASN A 708 -7.42 -7.69 -24.20
N ALA A 709 -6.12 -7.34 -24.25
CA ALA A 709 -5.52 -6.57 -25.34
C ALA A 709 -6.29 -5.28 -25.73
N THR A 710 -7.07 -4.71 -24.81
CA THR A 710 -7.85 -3.49 -25.01
C THR A 710 -7.03 -2.24 -24.76
N ASP A 711 -7.46 -1.13 -25.34
CA ASP A 711 -6.89 0.18 -25.03
C ASP A 711 -7.22 0.64 -23.62
N LEU A 712 -6.27 1.36 -23.01
CA LEU A 712 -6.56 2.08 -21.77
C LEU A 712 -7.63 3.15 -22.04
N SER A 713 -8.52 3.35 -21.08
CA SER A 713 -9.76 4.12 -21.23
C SER A 713 -9.57 5.61 -21.48
N LYS A 714 -8.33 6.13 -21.35
CA LYS A 714 -8.00 7.57 -21.35
C LYS A 714 -8.64 8.34 -20.20
N THR A 715 -9.10 7.64 -19.16
CA THR A 715 -9.69 8.26 -17.96
C THR A 715 -8.63 9.04 -17.18
N VAL A 716 -8.92 10.30 -16.88
CA VAL A 716 -8.18 11.17 -15.96
C VAL A 716 -9.19 12.02 -15.18
N GLY A 717 -8.76 12.62 -14.07
CA GLY A 717 -9.59 13.53 -13.28
C GLY A 717 -9.37 13.40 -11.78
N ALA A 718 -10.40 13.74 -11.02
CA ALA A 718 -10.42 13.67 -9.57
C ALA A 718 -11.32 12.53 -9.05
N GLY A 719 -11.08 12.10 -7.81
CA GLY A 719 -11.88 11.05 -7.16
C GLY A 719 -11.59 9.62 -7.65
N LEU A 720 -10.51 9.43 -8.41
CA LEU A 720 -10.00 8.13 -8.87
C LEU A 720 -9.05 7.51 -7.83
N ASP A 721 -8.62 6.26 -8.05
CA ASP A 721 -7.41 5.73 -7.41
C ASP A 721 -6.20 6.18 -8.25
N PRO A 722 -5.40 7.17 -7.83
CA PRO A 722 -4.53 7.89 -8.74
C PRO A 722 -3.28 7.10 -9.14
N CYS A 723 -3.05 6.97 -10.45
CA CYS A 723 -1.78 6.56 -11.05
C CYS A 723 -1.50 7.34 -12.34
N GLY A 724 -0.32 7.15 -12.92
CA GLY A 724 0.00 7.52 -14.29
C GLY A 724 0.43 6.29 -15.05
N ALA A 725 -0.48 5.71 -15.83
CA ALA A 725 -0.17 4.64 -16.77
C ALA A 725 -0.23 5.21 -18.18
N LEU A 726 0.92 5.25 -18.87
CA LEU A 726 1.05 5.72 -20.25
C LEU A 726 1.54 4.58 -21.12
N ARG A 727 0.93 4.36 -22.28
CA ARG A 727 1.33 3.29 -23.21
C ARG A 727 1.71 3.87 -24.56
N THR A 728 2.66 3.23 -25.22
CA THR A 728 3.01 3.47 -26.63
C THR A 728 3.16 2.15 -27.38
N ASN A 729 2.82 2.14 -28.66
CA ASN A 729 2.88 0.96 -29.52
C ASN A 729 4.11 1.03 -30.44
N ILE A 730 4.80 -0.10 -30.58
CA ILE A 730 6.09 -0.19 -31.27
C ILE A 730 6.03 -1.33 -32.27
N LYS A 731 6.35 -1.02 -33.53
CA LYS A 731 6.72 -2.03 -34.52
C LYS A 731 8.24 -2.14 -34.53
N LEU A 732 8.76 -3.29 -34.13
CA LEU A 732 10.20 -3.54 -34.01
C LEU A 732 10.66 -4.52 -35.11
N PRO A 733 11.43 -4.06 -36.12
CA PRO A 733 11.92 -4.91 -37.21
C PRO A 733 12.85 -6.04 -36.70
N PRO A 734 13.05 -7.11 -37.50
CA PRO A 734 14.11 -8.10 -37.25
C PRO A 734 15.45 -7.40 -37.02
N HIS A 735 16.17 -7.76 -35.96
CA HIS A 735 17.48 -7.15 -35.62
C HIS A 735 17.45 -5.63 -35.42
N GLY A 736 16.26 -5.02 -35.39
CA GLY A 736 16.07 -3.60 -35.18
C GLY A 736 16.13 -3.21 -33.72
N THR A 737 16.38 -1.92 -33.48
CA THR A 737 16.40 -1.31 -32.16
C THR A 737 15.48 -0.08 -32.13
N VAL A 738 14.72 0.07 -31.05
CA VAL A 738 13.92 1.27 -30.75
C VAL A 738 14.24 1.74 -29.34
N GLU A 739 14.30 3.06 -29.13
CA GLU A 739 14.42 3.67 -27.81
C GLU A 739 13.08 4.33 -27.43
N VAL A 740 12.61 4.05 -26.22
CA VAL A 740 11.47 4.71 -25.59
C VAL A 740 11.99 5.56 -24.44
N VAL A 741 11.59 6.82 -24.39
CA VAL A 741 11.98 7.75 -23.33
C VAL A 741 10.77 8.08 -22.47
N PHE A 742 10.94 7.98 -21.16
CA PHE A 742 9.95 8.36 -20.16
C PHE A 742 10.50 9.44 -19.24
N PHE A 743 9.76 10.54 -19.14
CA PHE A 743 10.02 11.65 -18.23
C PHE A 743 9.04 11.61 -17.06
N LEU A 744 9.59 11.65 -15.84
CA LEU A 744 8.83 11.77 -14.60
C LEU A 744 9.41 12.91 -13.78
N GLY A 745 8.62 13.94 -13.46
CA GLY A 745 9.14 15.11 -12.77
C GLY A 745 8.08 15.92 -12.05
N GLN A 746 8.49 17.03 -11.45
CA GLN A 746 7.56 18.00 -10.87
C GLN A 746 8.11 19.42 -10.98
N ALA A 747 7.28 20.35 -11.44
CA ALA A 747 7.61 21.76 -11.56
C ALA A 747 6.79 22.65 -10.62
N ALA A 748 7.17 23.92 -10.49
CA ALA A 748 6.50 24.87 -9.61
C ALA A 748 5.09 25.25 -10.11
N SER A 749 4.87 25.21 -11.42
CA SER A 749 3.60 25.51 -12.06
C SER A 749 3.37 24.64 -13.31
N ALA A 750 2.19 24.76 -13.90
CA ALA A 750 1.86 24.09 -15.17
C ALA A 750 2.75 24.57 -16.31
N GLU A 751 3.07 25.86 -16.33
CA GLU A 751 3.88 26.47 -17.39
C GLU A 751 5.36 26.06 -17.28
N ASP A 752 5.87 25.98 -16.06
CA ASP A 752 7.22 25.45 -15.80
C ASP A 752 7.30 23.97 -16.21
N ALA A 753 6.26 23.18 -15.95
CA ALA A 753 6.20 21.78 -16.38
C ALA A 753 6.24 21.66 -17.91
N ARG A 754 5.44 22.47 -18.63
CA ARG A 754 5.45 22.50 -20.11
C ARG A 754 6.82 22.88 -20.66
N SER A 755 7.40 23.95 -20.11
CA SER A 755 8.72 24.44 -20.52
C SER A 755 9.81 23.39 -20.29
N LEU A 756 9.75 22.70 -19.14
CA LEU A 756 10.69 21.64 -18.80
C LEU A 756 10.54 20.44 -19.75
N ILE A 757 9.31 19.97 -19.99
CA ILE A 757 9.05 18.87 -20.93
C ILE A 757 9.56 19.24 -22.33
N ALA A 758 9.16 20.39 -22.86
CA ALA A 758 9.55 20.83 -24.20
C ALA A 758 11.08 20.90 -24.36
N ARG A 759 11.79 21.39 -23.35
CA ARG A 759 13.26 21.43 -23.33
C ARG A 759 13.87 20.03 -23.45
N TYR A 760 13.42 19.06 -22.64
CA TYR A 760 14.00 17.71 -22.63
C TYR A 760 13.56 16.85 -23.82
N ARG A 761 12.39 17.12 -24.44
CA ARG A 761 12.03 16.52 -25.72
C ARG A 761 12.97 16.94 -26.85
N ALA A 762 13.47 18.17 -26.81
CA ALA A 762 14.39 18.72 -27.80
C ALA A 762 15.88 18.49 -27.47
N ALA A 763 16.20 18.10 -26.24
CA ALA A 763 17.56 17.92 -25.78
C ALA A 763 18.20 16.65 -26.35
N ASN A 764 19.52 16.69 -26.57
CA ASN A 764 20.30 15.48 -26.77
C ASN A 764 20.56 14.80 -25.43
N LEU A 765 19.84 13.73 -25.14
CA LEU A 765 19.93 13.03 -23.85
C LEU A 765 21.28 12.34 -23.63
N ASP A 766 22.04 12.04 -24.68
CA ASP A 766 23.42 11.53 -24.54
C ASP A 766 24.35 12.63 -24.02
N THR A 767 24.17 13.89 -24.46
CA THR A 767 24.89 15.04 -23.91
C THR A 767 24.53 15.26 -22.45
N VAL A 768 23.24 15.23 -22.10
CA VAL A 768 22.79 15.41 -20.71
C VAL A 768 23.39 14.35 -19.78
N LEU A 769 23.47 13.09 -20.24
CA LEU A 769 24.12 12.02 -19.47
C LEU A 769 25.62 12.26 -19.34
N SER A 770 26.30 12.65 -20.43
CA SER A 770 27.72 12.96 -20.42
C SER A 770 28.07 14.09 -19.45
N ASP A 771 27.20 15.10 -19.32
CA ASP A 771 27.38 16.19 -18.35
C ASP A 771 27.30 15.67 -16.90
N VAL A 772 26.40 14.71 -16.63
CA VAL A 772 26.29 14.05 -15.32
C VAL A 772 27.53 13.21 -15.03
N ASP A 773 28.00 12.43 -15.99
CA ASP A 773 29.18 11.60 -15.85
C ASP A 773 30.44 12.46 -15.59
N GLN A 774 30.61 13.53 -16.39
CA GLN A 774 31.73 14.47 -16.23
C GLN A 774 31.70 15.15 -14.86
N TYR A 775 30.53 15.60 -14.41
CA TYR A 775 30.38 16.20 -13.08
C TYR A 775 30.84 15.26 -11.97
N TRP A 776 30.44 13.98 -12.01
CA TRP A 776 30.83 13.01 -10.99
C TRP A 776 32.30 12.61 -11.09
N ASP A 777 32.86 12.52 -12.30
CA ASP A 777 34.28 12.28 -12.49
C ASP A 777 35.12 13.43 -11.94
N ASP A 778 34.71 14.69 -12.13
CA ASP A 778 35.39 15.86 -11.57
C ASP A 778 35.23 15.94 -10.05
N ALA A 779 34.00 15.84 -9.55
CA ALA A 779 33.68 15.98 -8.13
C ALA A 779 34.34 14.89 -7.26
N LEU A 780 34.48 13.68 -7.78
CA LEU A 780 35.10 12.55 -7.06
C LEU A 780 36.57 12.37 -7.43
N GLY A 781 37.02 12.97 -8.53
CA GLY A 781 38.39 12.91 -9.04
C GLY A 781 39.37 13.89 -8.38
N ALA A 782 38.86 14.91 -7.68
CA ALA A 782 39.68 15.95 -7.04
C ALA A 782 40.75 15.39 -6.08
N VAL A 783 40.41 14.34 -5.32
CA VAL A 783 41.34 13.61 -4.45
C VAL A 783 41.30 12.14 -4.82
N GLN A 784 42.46 11.57 -5.13
CA GLN A 784 42.62 10.14 -5.41
C GLN A 784 43.64 9.53 -4.45
N VAL A 785 43.19 8.56 -3.67
CA VAL A 785 43.99 7.77 -2.74
C VAL A 785 44.40 6.48 -3.41
N LYS A 786 45.69 6.14 -3.34
CA LYS A 786 46.20 4.85 -3.79
C LYS A 786 46.88 4.15 -2.64
N THR A 787 46.34 3.01 -2.23
CA THR A 787 46.86 2.19 -1.13
C THR A 787 47.18 0.77 -1.62
N PRO A 788 47.87 -0.05 -0.81
CA PRO A 788 47.97 -1.48 -1.07
C PRO A 788 46.63 -2.23 -0.95
N ASP A 789 45.57 -1.60 -0.41
CA ASP A 789 44.25 -2.19 -0.19
C ASP A 789 43.22 -1.68 -1.21
N ARG A 790 43.08 -2.39 -2.33
CA ARG A 790 42.22 -1.97 -3.47
C ARG A 790 40.76 -1.67 -3.11
N PRO A 791 40.06 -2.42 -2.22
CA PRO A 791 38.75 -2.03 -1.71
C PRO A 791 38.71 -0.63 -1.08
N MET A 792 39.73 -0.26 -0.31
CA MET A 792 39.82 1.05 0.33
C MET A 792 39.90 2.16 -0.71
N ASP A 793 40.72 1.96 -1.76
CA ASP A 793 40.83 2.92 -2.88
C ASP A 793 39.47 3.12 -3.58
N ILE A 794 38.73 2.04 -3.87
CA ILE A 794 37.41 2.11 -4.52
C ILE A 794 36.41 2.91 -3.68
N MET A 795 36.39 2.69 -2.37
CA MET A 795 35.45 3.35 -1.47
C MET A 795 35.79 4.83 -1.27
N LEU A 796 37.07 5.15 -1.02
CA LEU A 796 37.52 6.52 -0.76
C LEU A 796 37.46 7.41 -2.00
N ASN A 797 37.84 6.90 -3.18
CA ASN A 797 37.94 7.69 -4.42
C ASN A 797 36.60 7.86 -5.14
N GLY A 798 35.48 7.62 -4.45
CA GLY A 798 34.21 7.44 -5.11
C GLY A 798 33.03 7.32 -4.17
N TRP A 799 32.72 6.08 -3.78
CA TRP A 799 31.42 5.74 -3.22
C TRP A 799 31.10 6.44 -1.90
N LEU A 800 32.10 6.68 -1.04
CA LEU A 800 31.87 7.39 0.23
C LEU A 800 31.52 8.87 0.02
N LEU A 801 32.24 9.55 -0.88
CA LEU A 801 31.96 10.94 -1.24
C LEU A 801 30.63 11.06 -2.01
N TYR A 802 30.39 10.17 -2.98
CA TYR A 802 29.14 10.07 -3.71
C TYR A 802 27.95 9.88 -2.77
N GLN A 803 28.03 8.93 -1.84
CA GLN A 803 26.98 8.66 -0.85
C GLN A 803 26.74 9.87 0.06
N THR A 804 27.79 10.59 0.44
CA THR A 804 27.66 11.79 1.27
C THR A 804 26.90 12.89 0.52
N LEU A 805 27.28 13.17 -0.72
CA LEU A 805 26.66 14.23 -1.51
C LEU A 805 25.23 13.85 -1.95
N ALA A 806 25.08 12.72 -2.64
CA ALA A 806 23.80 12.28 -3.18
C ALA A 806 22.80 11.91 -2.07
N CYS A 807 23.19 11.10 -1.08
CA CYS A 807 22.23 10.60 -0.08
C CYS A 807 22.02 11.56 1.09
N ARG A 808 23.08 12.18 1.63
CA ARG A 808 22.98 13.00 2.86
C ARG A 808 22.71 14.47 2.59
N ILE A 809 23.43 15.09 1.65
CA ILE A 809 23.32 16.53 1.41
C ILE A 809 22.09 16.84 0.55
N TRP A 810 21.97 16.17 -0.60
CA TRP A 810 20.92 16.42 -1.58
C TRP A 810 19.62 15.67 -1.27
N ALA A 811 19.63 14.34 -1.33
CA ALA A 811 18.41 13.54 -1.16
C ALA A 811 17.85 13.58 0.27
N ARG A 812 18.74 13.57 1.27
CA ARG A 812 18.44 13.26 2.68
C ARG A 812 17.60 11.99 2.82
N SER A 813 17.89 11.03 1.95
CA SER A 813 17.10 9.83 1.79
C SER A 813 17.98 8.65 1.47
N ALA A 814 17.56 7.50 1.95
CA ALA A 814 18.07 6.18 1.66
C ALA A 814 16.97 5.14 1.94
N PHE A 815 17.28 3.86 1.75
CA PHE A 815 16.29 2.80 1.88
C PHE A 815 15.57 2.79 3.23
N TYR A 816 16.33 2.88 4.34
CA TYR A 816 15.75 2.78 5.68
C TYR A 816 15.25 4.12 6.23
N GLN A 817 15.61 5.26 5.63
CA GLN A 817 15.26 6.57 6.14
C GLN A 817 15.07 7.59 5.01
N ALA A 818 13.88 8.19 4.94
CA ALA A 818 13.63 9.42 4.21
C ALA A 818 13.45 10.57 5.21
N SER A 819 14.37 11.54 5.20
CA SER A 819 14.37 12.69 6.09
C SER A 819 14.18 13.98 5.29
N GLY A 820 13.07 14.66 5.50
CA GLY A 820 12.81 15.95 4.85
C GLY A 820 13.48 17.15 5.52
N ALA A 821 14.02 16.99 6.73
CA ALA A 821 14.48 18.08 7.57
C ALA A 821 16.01 18.09 7.72
N TYR A 822 16.55 19.28 8.01
CA TYR A 822 17.95 19.46 8.37
C TYR A 822 18.13 19.21 9.87
N GLY A 823 18.85 18.16 10.22
CA GLY A 823 19.42 18.02 11.56
C GLY A 823 20.60 18.97 11.70
N PHE A 824 20.56 19.87 12.70
CA PHE A 824 21.58 20.91 12.88
C PHE A 824 22.98 20.30 13.08
N ARG A 825 23.08 19.24 13.88
CA ARG A 825 24.33 18.53 14.13
C ARG A 825 24.80 17.74 12.92
N GLU A 826 23.92 16.95 12.30
CA GLU A 826 24.29 16.12 11.14
C GLU A 826 24.79 16.99 9.98
N ARG A 827 24.17 18.15 9.73
CA ARG A 827 24.64 19.11 8.73
C ARG A 827 26.08 19.54 9.02
N LEU A 828 26.39 20.00 10.22
CA LEU A 828 27.74 20.48 10.52
C LEU A 828 28.79 19.37 10.35
N GLN A 829 28.44 18.12 10.66
CA GLN A 829 29.34 16.97 10.50
C GLN A 829 29.55 16.58 9.03
N ASP A 830 28.47 16.49 8.25
CA ASP A 830 28.55 16.06 6.84
C ASP A 830 29.29 17.11 5.98
N TRP A 831 29.11 18.40 6.26
CA TRP A 831 29.78 19.48 5.53
C TRP A 831 31.27 19.62 5.86
N LEU A 832 31.73 19.18 7.04
CA LEU A 832 33.16 19.21 7.41
C LEU A 832 34.02 18.39 6.43
N LEU A 833 33.46 17.33 5.83
CA LEU A 833 34.13 16.48 4.85
C LEU A 833 34.46 17.20 3.52
N TYR A 834 33.83 18.34 3.24
CA TYR A 834 33.97 19.10 1.97
C TYR A 834 34.72 20.43 2.13
N THR A 835 35.29 20.71 3.31
CA THR A 835 35.84 22.03 3.64
C THR A 835 37.11 22.43 2.88
N SER A 836 37.79 21.50 2.19
CA SER A 836 38.97 21.83 1.38
C SER A 836 38.68 22.21 -0.08
N ASP A 837 37.55 21.80 -0.66
CA ASP A 837 37.30 21.92 -2.12
C ASP A 837 36.02 22.67 -2.55
N ALA A 838 35.19 23.16 -1.63
CA ALA A 838 33.93 23.82 -2.03
C ALA A 838 33.62 25.11 -1.25
N ALA A 839 34.45 26.15 -1.47
CA ALA A 839 34.17 27.49 -0.95
C ALA A 839 32.85 28.09 -1.49
N ASP A 840 32.42 27.72 -2.70
CA ASP A 840 31.19 28.26 -3.31
C ASP A 840 29.91 27.51 -2.89
N HIS A 841 29.98 26.22 -2.53
CA HIS A 841 28.82 25.51 -1.96
C HIS A 841 28.48 25.98 -0.54
N LEU A 842 29.47 26.48 0.21
CA LEU A 842 29.27 27.07 1.54
C LEU A 842 28.61 28.46 1.48
N ARG A 843 28.79 29.23 0.39
CA ARG A 843 28.25 30.60 0.27
C ARG A 843 26.76 30.68 -0.05
N GLY A 844 26.16 29.61 -0.59
CA GLY A 844 24.73 29.55 -0.94
C GLY A 844 23.81 29.03 0.17
N VAL A 845 24.35 28.64 1.32
CA VAL A 845 23.56 28.07 2.42
C VAL A 845 22.94 29.19 3.25
N ASP A 846 21.68 29.53 2.96
CA ASP A 846 20.88 30.35 3.87
C ASP A 846 20.71 29.60 5.21
N LEU A 847 21.31 30.14 6.26
CA LEU A 847 21.18 29.67 7.65
C LEU A 847 19.86 30.11 8.29
N GLY A 848 18.92 30.63 7.49
CA GLY A 848 17.58 31.06 7.89
C GLY A 848 16.68 29.93 8.42
N GLY A 849 16.98 29.42 9.61
CA GLY A 849 15.96 28.84 10.47
C GLY A 849 15.05 29.96 10.99
N ARG A 850 13.88 30.15 10.38
CA ARG A 850 12.76 30.78 11.07
C ARG A 850 11.83 29.68 11.56
N ARG A 851 11.65 29.72 12.88
CA ARG A 851 10.83 28.83 13.72
C ARG A 851 9.38 28.75 13.26
#